data_AF-C1DF90-F1
#
_entry.id   AF-C1DF90-F1
#
_cell.length_a   1.000
_cell.length_b   1.000
_cell.length_c   1.000
_cell.angle_alpha   90.00
_cell.angle_beta   90.00
_cell.angle_gamma   90.00
#
_symmetry.space_group_name_H-M   'P 1'
#
loop_
_entity.id
_entity.type
_entity.pdbx_description
1 polymer ?
#
loop_
_entity_poly.entity_id
_entity_poly.type
_entity_poly.pdbx_seq_one_letter_code
_entity_poly.pdbx_strand_id
1 'polypeptide(L)'
;MLAKNAPGSLLGNGKTLQAFRSEVTQRTKETGFYNGLSSLPFRESDPIGYEKLFSKIRGGLVHARETAKKIAASPIVEQEGELCFTLYNAVGDCILTSTGIIIHVGTMGAAIKYMIENDWESNPGIAPGDMFTNNDCSIGNVHPCDIATIVPVFAHGKLIGWVGGVTHVIDTGAVTPGSMSTGQVQRFGDGYQVTCRKTGVNDQPLRDWLHESQRSVRTPKYWILDERTRIAGCHMIRDMVEEIIAAEGLESYERFAFEVIEEGRRGLQSRIKAMTLPGTYRKVAFVDVPFKHEDVQTSSAFAKVDTIMHSPVEITIRPDASWRLDFEGASRWGWHTFNAHHVAFTSGIWVMMTQTLVPTQRINDGACFGTEFHLPKGTWCNPDDRRTGHAYAWHFLVSGWSALWRGLGQAYFSRGYLEEVNSGNANTSNWLQGGGINQDGEVHAVNSFEASSCGTGAMAIRDGLNHAAAIWNPEGDMGDIEIWEMAEPLLYLGRNVKCNSGGYGKYRGGCGFETLRMVWNAEDWTMFFMGNGYMNSDWGLMGGYPAATGYRFEAHDTGLAERIEQGLSLPLGGDLDPTEPAYEQHISAAARVKRDKQCMTTEDCYENHDLYLNYLRGGPGFGDPLEREISAIADDLNQGFVLPAYAEKVYGAVIAQDAKGYWAVDATATETRRLQIRAERLQRSQPTREWMREERERIVTKHASAPVQQMYASSFALSEKFLARFKAFWELPADWTLNEDELGVPVYGAKHRMDLSLLPDVHTVVQVEE
;
A
#
# COMPACT_ATOMS: atom_id res chain seq x y z
N MET A 1 -17.71 32.73 22.98
CA MET A 1 -18.06 31.94 24.17
C MET A 1 -18.80 30.72 23.68
N LEU A 2 -18.11 29.58 23.54
CA LEU A 2 -18.74 28.32 23.13
C LEU A 2 -19.52 27.78 24.34
N ALA A 3 -20.82 27.54 24.17
CA ALA A 3 -21.61 26.82 25.16
C ALA A 3 -20.97 25.43 25.32
N LYS A 4 -20.42 25.14 26.50
CA LYS A 4 -19.99 23.77 26.82
C LYS A 4 -21.23 22.90 26.76
N ASN A 5 -21.25 21.92 25.85
CA ASN A 5 -22.28 20.89 25.86
C ASN A 5 -22.23 20.19 27.24
N ALA A 6 -23.37 20.00 27.88
CA ALA A 6 -23.42 19.21 29.09
C ALA A 6 -23.01 17.75 28.74
N PRO A 7 -22.28 17.04 29.62
CA PRO A 7 -21.90 15.64 29.36
C PRO A 7 -23.12 14.79 28.99
N GLY A 8 -23.04 14.02 27.90
CA GLY A 8 -24.13 13.15 27.46
C GLY A 8 -25.28 13.85 26.71
N SER A 9 -25.12 15.14 26.38
CA SER A 9 -26.11 15.87 25.58
C SER A 9 -25.97 15.69 24.07
N LEU A 10 -24.83 15.14 23.59
CA LEU A 10 -24.52 15.03 22.16
C LEU A 10 -25.34 13.96 21.43
N LEU A 11 -25.55 12.80 22.07
CA LEU A 11 -26.30 11.69 21.49
C LEU A 11 -27.78 11.72 21.85
N GLY A 12 -28.62 11.10 21.01
CA GLY A 12 -30.06 10.93 21.28
C GLY A 12 -30.36 10.01 22.47
N ASN A 13 -29.45 9.09 22.78
CA ASN A 13 -29.58 8.12 23.87
C ASN A 13 -29.15 8.66 25.26
N GLY A 14 -28.70 9.91 25.34
CA GLY A 14 -28.27 10.56 26.58
C GLY A 14 -26.90 10.13 27.13
N LYS A 15 -26.12 9.34 26.36
CA LYS A 15 -24.77 8.90 26.74
C LYS A 15 -23.70 9.77 26.09
N THR A 16 -22.50 9.77 26.66
CA THR A 16 -21.31 10.28 25.96
C THR A 16 -20.93 9.33 24.82
N LEU A 17 -20.14 9.82 23.87
CA LEU A 17 -19.61 8.99 22.78
C LEU A 17 -18.83 7.79 23.29
N GLN A 18 -17.95 8.03 24.29
CA GLN A 18 -17.12 6.98 24.87
C GLN A 18 -17.97 5.91 25.55
N ALA A 19 -18.97 6.30 26.35
CA ALA A 19 -19.86 5.35 27.01
C ALA A 19 -20.65 4.52 25.99
N PHE A 20 -21.16 5.15 24.93
CA PHE A 20 -21.91 4.42 23.91
C PHE A 20 -21.04 3.45 23.11
N ARG A 21 -19.84 3.87 22.69
CA ARG A 21 -18.87 3.00 22.01
C ARG A 21 -18.42 1.84 22.90
N SER A 22 -18.14 2.11 24.18
CA SER A 22 -17.74 1.07 25.14
C SER A 22 -18.80 -0.02 25.24
N GLU A 23 -20.08 0.37 25.31
CA GLU A 23 -21.18 -0.60 25.35
C GLU A 23 -21.36 -1.38 24.05
N VAL A 24 -21.22 -0.74 22.88
CA VAL A 24 -21.25 -1.42 21.58
C VAL A 24 -20.15 -2.49 21.54
N THR A 25 -18.93 -2.11 21.93
CA THR A 25 -17.77 -3.00 21.95
C THR A 25 -17.96 -4.15 22.94
N GLN A 26 -18.50 -3.87 24.13
CA GLN A 26 -18.78 -4.89 25.13
C GLN A 26 -19.82 -5.90 24.65
N ARG A 27 -20.94 -5.44 24.07
CA ARG A 27 -21.94 -6.34 23.46
C ARG A 27 -21.35 -7.18 22.33
N THR A 28 -20.47 -6.59 21.50
CA THR A 28 -19.77 -7.34 20.45
C THR A 28 -18.92 -8.46 21.04
N LYS A 29 -18.12 -8.16 22.08
CA LYS A 29 -17.25 -9.14 22.74
C LYS A 29 -18.03 -10.26 23.43
N GLU A 30 -19.14 -9.93 24.09
CA GLU A 30 -19.95 -10.91 24.84
C GLU A 30 -20.73 -11.86 23.93
N THR A 31 -21.16 -11.38 22.77
CA THR A 31 -22.08 -12.14 21.89
C THR A 31 -21.42 -12.73 20.65
N GLY A 32 -20.28 -12.17 20.21
CA GLY A 32 -19.65 -12.49 18.91
C GLY A 32 -20.36 -11.86 17.69
N PHE A 33 -21.39 -11.04 17.92
CA PHE A 33 -22.13 -10.31 16.87
C PHE A 33 -21.92 -8.81 17.07
N TYR A 34 -21.69 -8.07 15.98
CA TYR A 34 -21.50 -6.62 16.07
C TYR A 34 -22.68 -5.95 16.78
N ASN A 35 -22.37 -5.17 17.82
CA ASN A 35 -23.35 -4.51 18.70
C ASN A 35 -24.36 -5.45 19.39
N GLY A 36 -24.08 -6.76 19.48
CA GLY A 36 -25.01 -7.74 20.04
C GLY A 36 -26.13 -8.18 19.08
N LEU A 37 -26.02 -7.85 17.78
CA LEU A 37 -27.07 -8.11 16.79
C LEU A 37 -27.08 -9.57 16.32
N SER A 38 -27.66 -10.47 17.12
CA SER A 38 -27.85 -11.88 16.76
C SER A 38 -28.89 -12.09 15.65
N SER A 39 -29.78 -11.12 15.42
CA SER A 39 -30.67 -11.01 14.26
C SER A 39 -30.52 -9.64 13.62
N LEU A 40 -31.12 -9.43 12.45
CA LEU A 40 -31.16 -8.12 11.75
C LEU A 40 -32.62 -7.65 11.65
N PRO A 41 -33.23 -7.15 12.74
CA PRO A 41 -34.68 -6.94 12.80
C PRO A 41 -35.21 -6.00 11.73
N PHE A 42 -34.49 -4.92 11.38
CA PHE A 42 -34.94 -3.98 10.35
C PHE A 42 -34.91 -4.63 8.98
N ARG A 43 -33.81 -5.31 8.65
CA ARG A 43 -33.71 -6.08 7.41
C ARG A 43 -34.79 -7.17 7.32
N GLU A 44 -35.07 -7.85 8.43
CA GLU A 44 -36.06 -8.94 8.50
C GLU A 44 -37.49 -8.42 8.40
N SER A 45 -37.81 -7.31 9.08
CA SER A 45 -39.16 -6.74 9.11
C SER A 45 -39.50 -5.89 7.88
N ASP A 46 -38.51 -5.20 7.31
CA ASP A 46 -38.65 -4.32 6.14
C ASP A 46 -37.43 -4.43 5.21
N PRO A 47 -37.28 -5.55 4.48
CA PRO A 47 -36.16 -5.75 3.57
C PRO A 47 -36.15 -4.74 2.41
N ILE A 48 -37.31 -4.19 2.03
CA ILE A 48 -37.41 -3.20 0.95
C ILE A 48 -36.85 -1.86 1.43
N GLY A 49 -37.27 -1.39 2.62
CA GLY A 49 -36.71 -0.19 3.24
C GLY A 49 -35.21 -0.31 3.48
N TYR A 50 -34.76 -1.46 3.96
CA TYR A 50 -33.34 -1.76 4.17
C TYR A 50 -32.51 -1.64 2.89
N GLU A 51 -32.90 -2.33 1.80
CA GLU A 51 -32.16 -2.26 0.53
C GLU A 51 -32.29 -0.90 -0.16
N LYS A 52 -33.40 -0.19 0.04
CA LYS A 52 -33.57 1.18 -0.43
C LYS A 52 -32.56 2.12 0.23
N LEU A 53 -32.37 2.03 1.55
CA LEU A 53 -31.36 2.80 2.27
C LEU A 53 -29.95 2.46 1.79
N PHE A 54 -29.63 1.17 1.68
CA PHE A 54 -28.35 0.74 1.14
C PHE A 54 -28.07 1.32 -0.25
N SER A 55 -29.03 1.20 -1.17
CA SER A 55 -28.88 1.65 -2.55
C SER A 55 -28.69 3.17 -2.64
N LYS A 56 -29.51 3.95 -1.92
CA LYS A 56 -29.42 5.42 -1.89
C LYS A 56 -28.09 5.90 -1.30
N ILE A 57 -27.70 5.38 -0.13
CA ILE A 57 -26.47 5.80 0.56
C ILE A 57 -25.24 5.44 -0.28
N ARG A 58 -25.16 4.19 -0.78
CA ARG A 58 -24.04 3.78 -1.62
C ARG A 58 -23.96 4.61 -2.90
N GLY A 59 -25.10 4.85 -3.56
CA GLY A 59 -25.17 5.69 -4.75
C GLY A 59 -24.69 7.12 -4.49
N GLY A 60 -25.09 7.70 -3.35
CA GLY A 60 -24.66 9.03 -2.93
C GLY A 60 -23.16 9.13 -2.65
N LEU A 61 -22.56 8.12 -2.01
CA LEU A 61 -21.11 8.07 -1.77
C LEU A 61 -20.30 7.99 -3.07
N VAL A 62 -20.71 7.12 -4.00
CA VAL A 62 -20.07 7.02 -5.33
C VAL A 62 -20.23 8.34 -6.09
N HIS A 63 -21.42 8.94 -6.07
CA HIS A 63 -21.67 10.21 -6.73
C HIS A 63 -20.85 11.37 -6.13
N ALA A 64 -20.70 11.42 -4.81
CA ALA A 64 -19.88 12.42 -4.12
C ALA A 64 -18.41 12.32 -4.56
N ARG A 65 -17.84 11.10 -4.61
CA ARG A 65 -16.47 10.88 -5.13
C ARG A 65 -16.33 11.39 -6.57
N GLU A 66 -17.17 10.91 -7.48
CA GLU A 66 -17.05 11.24 -8.91
C GLU A 66 -17.30 12.72 -9.24
N THR A 67 -18.05 13.40 -8.39
CA THR A 67 -18.34 14.83 -8.58
C THR A 67 -17.27 15.69 -7.95
N ALA A 68 -16.88 15.41 -6.70
CA ALA A 68 -15.93 16.24 -5.96
C ALA A 68 -14.53 16.18 -6.56
N LYS A 69 -14.10 15.04 -7.12
CA LYS A 69 -12.75 14.90 -7.69
C LYS A 69 -12.43 15.94 -8.77
N LYS A 70 -13.45 16.42 -9.49
CA LYS A 70 -13.36 17.44 -10.54
C LYS A 70 -13.01 18.85 -10.03
N ILE A 71 -12.92 19.04 -8.71
CA ILE A 71 -12.50 20.30 -8.09
C ILE A 71 -10.97 20.40 -8.03
N ALA A 72 -10.28 19.26 -7.93
CA ALA A 72 -8.84 19.22 -7.75
C ALA A 72 -8.10 19.72 -8.99
N ALA A 73 -6.95 20.37 -8.78
CA ALA A 73 -5.98 20.62 -9.86
C ALA A 73 -4.93 19.52 -9.96
N SER A 74 -4.78 18.68 -8.92
CA SER A 74 -3.82 17.58 -8.90
C SER A 74 -4.34 16.43 -9.77
N PRO A 75 -3.57 15.94 -10.76
CA PRO A 75 -3.96 14.77 -11.55
C PRO A 75 -4.22 13.52 -10.70
N ILE A 76 -3.49 13.39 -9.58
CA ILE A 76 -3.65 12.31 -8.59
C ILE A 76 -5.11 12.19 -8.12
N VAL A 77 -5.78 13.32 -7.91
CA VAL A 77 -7.17 13.33 -7.44
C VAL A 77 -8.15 13.39 -8.61
N GLU A 78 -7.90 14.27 -9.58
CA GLU A 78 -8.86 14.57 -10.66
C GLU A 78 -9.01 13.42 -11.66
N GLN A 79 -7.88 12.88 -12.12
CA GLN A 79 -7.81 11.81 -13.11
C GLN A 79 -7.76 10.43 -12.43
N GLU A 80 -6.73 10.15 -11.64
CA GLU A 80 -6.50 8.81 -11.06
C GLU A 80 -7.53 8.45 -9.99
N GLY A 81 -8.14 9.46 -9.36
CA GLY A 81 -9.19 9.25 -8.39
C GLY A 81 -8.67 8.73 -7.04
N GLU A 82 -7.51 9.20 -6.59
CA GLU A 82 -6.94 8.85 -5.29
C GLU A 82 -7.55 9.68 -4.15
N LEU A 83 -8.86 9.49 -4.04
CA LEU A 83 -9.74 10.01 -3.02
C LEU A 83 -10.79 8.96 -2.65
N CYS A 84 -11.30 9.06 -1.42
CA CYS A 84 -12.33 8.16 -0.90
C CYS A 84 -13.26 8.91 0.06
N PHE A 85 -14.55 8.57 0.03
CA PHE A 85 -15.55 9.08 0.96
C PHE A 85 -16.28 7.95 1.67
N THR A 86 -16.41 8.09 2.99
CA THR A 86 -16.95 7.05 3.87
C THR A 86 -17.95 7.64 4.86
N LEU A 87 -19.09 6.97 5.01
CA LEU A 87 -20.08 7.29 6.03
C LEU A 87 -19.91 6.37 7.23
N TYR A 88 -19.90 6.94 8.44
CA TYR A 88 -19.73 6.24 9.71
C TYR A 88 -20.94 6.44 10.61
N ASN A 89 -21.23 5.44 11.46
CA ASN A 89 -22.18 5.60 12.55
C ASN A 89 -21.56 6.42 13.71
N ALA A 90 -22.37 6.74 14.72
CA ALA A 90 -21.94 7.61 15.82
C ALA A 90 -20.68 7.12 16.59
N VAL A 91 -20.40 5.81 16.59
CA VAL A 91 -19.24 5.22 17.29
C VAL A 91 -17.99 5.06 16.40
N GLY A 92 -18.03 5.60 15.18
CA GLY A 92 -16.90 5.63 14.26
C GLY A 92 -16.69 4.33 13.48
N ASP A 93 -17.73 3.50 13.34
CA ASP A 93 -17.69 2.31 12.49
C ASP A 93 -18.31 2.61 11.12
N CYS A 94 -17.63 2.18 10.05
CA CYS A 94 -18.05 2.43 8.68
C CYS A 94 -19.41 1.77 8.39
N ILE A 95 -20.35 2.53 7.84
CA ILE A 95 -21.64 2.04 7.33
C ILE A 95 -21.44 1.58 5.88
N LEU A 96 -20.97 2.49 5.02
CA LEU A 96 -20.72 2.31 3.58
C LEU A 96 -19.62 3.28 3.10
N THR A 97 -18.99 2.96 1.98
CA THR A 97 -17.89 3.73 1.36
C THR A 97 -18.06 3.85 -0.16
N SER A 98 -17.43 4.87 -0.77
CA SER A 98 -17.08 4.86 -2.20
C SER A 98 -15.99 3.84 -2.50
N THR A 99 -15.61 3.68 -3.76
CA THR A 99 -14.34 3.02 -4.15
C THR A 99 -13.17 4.01 -4.12
N GLY A 100 -12.02 3.68 -4.73
CA GLY A 100 -10.76 4.43 -4.64
C GLY A 100 -9.84 3.91 -3.53
N ILE A 101 -9.14 4.81 -2.83
CA ILE A 101 -8.20 4.51 -1.72
C ILE A 101 -8.93 4.10 -0.43
N ILE A 102 -9.64 2.97 -0.47
CA ILE A 102 -10.53 2.52 0.60
C ILE A 102 -9.83 2.03 1.87
N ILE A 103 -8.49 1.98 1.90
CA ILE A 103 -7.75 1.74 3.16
C ILE A 103 -8.13 2.74 4.25
N HIS A 104 -8.51 3.96 3.86
CA HIS A 104 -8.90 5.03 4.78
C HIS A 104 -10.28 4.86 5.40
N VAL A 105 -11.05 3.84 4.98
CA VAL A 105 -12.23 3.39 5.74
C VAL A 105 -11.82 3.12 7.19
N GLY A 106 -10.74 2.36 7.39
CA GLY A 106 -10.20 2.07 8.71
C GLY A 106 -9.46 3.24 9.35
N THR A 107 -8.67 4.01 8.59
CA THR A 107 -7.85 5.08 9.18
C THR A 107 -8.68 6.27 9.68
N MET A 108 -9.68 6.72 8.91
CA MET A 108 -10.60 7.78 9.36
C MET A 108 -11.48 7.29 10.50
N GLY A 109 -11.93 6.03 10.47
CA GLY A 109 -12.63 5.38 11.58
C GLY A 109 -11.78 5.36 12.86
N ALA A 110 -10.49 5.04 12.75
CA ALA A 110 -9.55 5.08 13.88
C ALA A 110 -9.34 6.50 14.42
N ALA A 111 -9.28 7.51 13.56
CA ALA A 111 -9.21 8.92 13.97
C ALA A 111 -10.48 9.37 14.73
N ILE A 112 -11.67 8.96 14.26
CA ILE A 112 -12.94 9.18 14.99
C ILE A 112 -12.89 8.49 16.35
N LYS A 113 -12.48 7.22 16.39
CA LYS A 113 -12.36 6.44 17.63
C LYS A 113 -11.34 7.07 18.60
N TYR A 114 -10.25 7.63 18.10
CA TYR A 114 -9.28 8.38 18.91
C TYR A 114 -9.91 9.63 19.53
N MET A 115 -10.68 10.42 18.77
CA MET A 115 -11.44 11.55 19.31
C MET A 115 -12.41 11.11 20.41
N ILE A 116 -13.10 9.98 20.21
CA ILE A 116 -14.04 9.40 21.18
C ILE A 116 -13.33 9.03 22.49
N GLU A 117 -12.18 8.34 22.43
CA GLU A 117 -11.47 7.86 23.62
C GLU A 117 -10.71 8.95 24.38
N ASN A 118 -10.49 10.10 23.77
CA ASN A 118 -9.77 11.21 24.37
C ASN A 118 -10.65 12.44 24.62
N ASP A 119 -11.96 12.23 24.78
CA ASP A 119 -12.92 13.25 25.25
C ASP A 119 -12.98 14.54 24.40
N TRP A 120 -12.87 14.40 23.07
CA TRP A 120 -13.11 15.51 22.14
C TRP A 120 -14.54 16.07 22.29
N GLU A 121 -15.49 15.28 22.81
CA GLU A 121 -16.85 15.72 23.17
C GLU A 121 -16.85 16.90 24.15
N SER A 122 -15.93 16.90 25.13
CA SER A 122 -15.81 17.96 26.12
C SER A 122 -14.89 19.09 25.67
N ASN A 123 -13.77 18.76 25.01
CA ASN A 123 -12.79 19.73 24.51
C ASN A 123 -12.03 19.17 23.30
N PRO A 124 -12.10 19.78 22.12
CA PRO A 124 -12.64 21.12 21.79
C PRO A 124 -14.16 21.19 21.63
N GLY A 125 -14.88 20.12 21.92
CA GLY A 125 -16.32 19.99 21.67
C GLY A 125 -16.61 19.58 20.24
N ILE A 126 -17.81 19.06 20.00
CA ILE A 126 -18.30 18.66 18.68
C ILE A 126 -19.67 19.32 18.46
N ALA A 127 -19.80 20.12 17.41
CA ALA A 127 -21.02 20.85 17.07
C ALA A 127 -21.38 20.69 15.58
N PRO A 128 -22.65 20.92 15.19
CA PRO A 128 -23.04 21.00 13.79
C PRO A 128 -22.20 22.02 13.02
N GLY A 129 -21.71 21.62 11.85
CA GLY A 129 -20.86 22.44 10.98
C GLY A 129 -19.40 22.59 11.43
N ASP A 130 -18.98 21.89 12.48
CA ASP A 130 -17.55 21.71 12.76
C ASP A 130 -16.90 20.84 11.67
N MET A 131 -15.64 21.11 11.34
CA MET A 131 -14.82 20.29 10.45
C MET A 131 -13.51 19.94 11.15
N PHE A 132 -13.12 18.67 11.09
CA PHE A 132 -11.86 18.19 11.64
C PHE A 132 -10.92 17.74 10.53
N THR A 133 -9.63 18.02 10.66
CA THR A 133 -8.59 17.54 9.74
C THR A 133 -7.63 16.63 10.49
N ASN A 134 -7.23 15.53 9.86
CA ASN A 134 -6.30 14.57 10.43
C ASN A 134 -5.45 13.88 9.36
N ASN A 135 -4.18 13.66 9.66
CA ASN A 135 -3.30 12.75 8.90
C ASN A 135 -2.28 12.03 9.80
N ASP A 136 -2.46 12.06 11.12
CA ASP A 136 -1.46 11.54 12.06
C ASP A 136 -1.30 10.01 11.98
N CYS A 137 -0.12 9.56 11.56
CA CYS A 137 0.23 8.14 11.43
C CYS A 137 0.33 7.43 12.78
N SER A 138 0.63 8.16 13.86
CA SER A 138 0.73 7.59 15.21
C SER A 138 -0.62 7.21 15.82
N ILE A 139 -1.73 7.57 15.16
CA ILE A 139 -3.09 7.09 15.51
C ILE A 139 -3.70 6.21 14.41
N GLY A 140 -2.91 5.82 13.40
CA GLY A 140 -3.29 4.81 12.43
C GLY A 140 -3.46 5.23 10.99
N ASN A 141 -3.14 6.48 10.63
CA ASN A 141 -3.07 6.85 9.22
C ASN A 141 -1.94 6.11 8.49
N VAL A 142 -2.03 6.01 7.16
CA VAL A 142 -1.01 5.32 6.35
C VAL A 142 0.29 6.12 6.34
N HIS A 143 0.20 7.35 5.84
CA HIS A 143 1.32 8.28 5.77
C HIS A 143 0.80 9.74 5.76
N PRO A 144 1.66 10.75 5.95
CA PRO A 144 1.24 12.14 6.10
C PRO A 144 0.51 12.71 4.88
N CYS A 145 0.78 12.23 3.67
CA CYS A 145 0.18 12.78 2.45
C CYS A 145 -1.29 12.37 2.22
N ASP A 146 -1.81 11.42 2.98
CA ASP A 146 -3.24 11.10 2.94
C ASP A 146 -3.98 11.93 3.98
N ILE A 147 -4.62 13.03 3.55
CA ILE A 147 -5.28 13.98 4.45
C ILE A 147 -6.77 13.69 4.57
N ALA A 148 -7.26 13.45 5.77
CA ALA A 148 -8.68 13.28 6.05
C ALA A 148 -9.34 14.59 6.49
N THR A 149 -10.52 14.88 5.95
CA THR A 149 -11.51 15.83 6.50
C THR A 149 -12.67 15.01 7.08
N ILE A 150 -13.03 15.27 8.33
CA ILE A 150 -14.06 14.54 9.07
C ILE A 150 -15.12 15.54 9.55
N VAL A 151 -16.38 15.29 9.18
CA VAL A 151 -17.52 16.15 9.48
C VAL A 151 -18.56 15.36 10.30
N PRO A 152 -18.98 15.85 11.48
CA PRO A 152 -20.06 15.23 12.25
C PRO A 152 -21.42 15.48 11.59
N VAL A 153 -22.28 14.46 11.58
CA VAL A 153 -23.64 14.54 11.03
C VAL A 153 -24.65 14.57 12.17
N PHE A 154 -25.56 15.55 12.13
CA PHE A 154 -26.56 15.78 13.16
C PHE A 154 -27.99 15.66 12.61
N ALA A 155 -28.90 15.13 13.42
CA ALA A 155 -30.34 15.20 13.19
C ALA A 155 -31.04 15.59 14.49
N HIS A 156 -32.00 16.53 14.42
CA HIS A 156 -32.71 17.06 15.59
C HIS A 156 -31.80 17.52 16.75
N GLY A 157 -30.64 18.09 16.42
CA GLY A 157 -29.65 18.56 17.40
C GLY A 157 -28.84 17.44 18.07
N LYS A 158 -28.91 16.20 17.59
CA LYS A 158 -28.18 15.04 18.09
C LYS A 158 -27.22 14.50 17.04
N LEU A 159 -26.02 14.08 17.46
CA LEU A 159 -25.07 13.42 16.57
C LEU A 159 -25.57 12.02 16.24
N ILE A 160 -25.59 11.69 14.95
CA ILE A 160 -26.05 10.39 14.42
C ILE A 160 -24.97 9.64 13.63
N GLY A 161 -23.87 10.30 13.29
CA GLY A 161 -22.79 9.71 12.51
C GLY A 161 -21.72 10.72 12.11
N TRP A 162 -20.84 10.29 11.22
CA TRP A 162 -19.74 11.10 10.69
C TRP A 162 -19.57 10.83 9.20
N VAL A 163 -19.06 11.81 8.47
CA VAL A 163 -18.54 11.61 7.11
C VAL A 163 -17.05 11.87 7.12
N GLY A 164 -16.27 10.96 6.56
CA GLY A 164 -14.86 11.15 6.27
C GLY A 164 -14.62 11.26 4.77
N GLY A 165 -13.81 12.22 4.36
CA GLY A 165 -13.28 12.33 3.01
C GLY A 165 -11.76 12.41 3.05
N VAL A 166 -11.08 11.64 2.21
CA VAL A 166 -9.62 11.62 2.10
C VAL A 166 -9.19 11.92 0.67
N THR A 167 -8.05 12.59 0.52
CA THR A 167 -7.33 12.73 -0.75
C THR A 167 -5.85 12.53 -0.49
N HIS A 168 -5.15 11.90 -1.43
CA HIS A 168 -3.71 11.93 -1.46
C HIS A 168 -3.21 13.28 -1.98
N VAL A 169 -2.44 14.02 -1.19
CA VAL A 169 -1.81 15.29 -1.60
C VAL A 169 -0.41 15.05 -2.14
N ILE A 170 0.09 15.94 -3.00
CA ILE A 170 1.41 15.79 -3.66
C ILE A 170 2.57 15.81 -2.65
N ASP A 171 2.52 16.70 -1.67
CA ASP A 171 3.60 16.92 -0.70
C ASP A 171 3.02 17.48 0.61
N THR A 172 3.68 17.17 1.72
CA THR A 172 3.36 17.69 3.05
C THR A 172 4.52 18.42 3.71
N GLY A 173 5.53 18.86 2.96
CA GLY A 173 6.68 19.57 3.52
C GLY A 173 7.65 18.66 4.27
N ALA A 174 7.82 17.40 3.82
CA ALA A 174 8.88 16.52 4.32
C ALA A 174 10.27 17.03 3.89
N VAL A 175 11.35 16.41 4.39
CA VAL A 175 12.73 16.83 4.10
C VAL A 175 13.00 16.88 2.60
N THR A 176 12.75 15.79 1.86
CA THR A 176 12.85 15.78 0.39
C THR A 176 11.48 16.08 -0.26
N PRO A 177 11.47 16.64 -1.48
CA PRO A 177 10.24 17.04 -2.18
C PRO A 177 9.51 15.84 -2.84
N GLY A 178 8.37 15.43 -2.28
CA GLY A 178 7.55 14.35 -2.81
C GLY A 178 6.66 13.73 -1.72
N SER A 179 5.74 12.83 -2.09
CA SER A 179 4.85 12.20 -1.11
C SER A 179 5.49 11.00 -0.43
N MET A 180 6.11 10.12 -1.21
CA MET A 180 6.84 8.92 -0.78
C MET A 180 8.31 9.24 -0.44
N SER A 181 8.52 10.26 0.39
CA SER A 181 9.82 10.91 0.60
C SER A 181 10.85 10.06 1.36
N THR A 182 12.12 10.41 1.17
CA THR A 182 13.32 9.83 1.79
C THR A 182 14.16 10.95 2.46
N GLY A 183 15.26 10.60 3.12
CA GLY A 183 16.16 11.57 3.77
C GLY A 183 15.84 11.80 5.25
N GLN A 184 14.58 12.09 5.60
CA GLN A 184 14.16 11.99 6.99
C GLN A 184 14.16 10.53 7.47
N VAL A 185 14.45 10.33 8.76
CA VAL A 185 14.56 9.00 9.37
C VAL A 185 13.72 8.85 10.63
N GLN A 186 12.92 9.88 10.94
CA GLN A 186 12.07 10.01 12.11
C GLN A 186 10.85 10.86 11.75
N ARG A 187 9.82 10.85 12.60
CA ARG A 187 8.65 11.75 12.54
C ARG A 187 9.06 13.22 12.37
N PHE A 188 10.17 13.63 12.97
CA PHE A 188 10.70 14.99 12.88
C PHE A 188 11.36 15.21 11.51
N GLY A 189 10.62 15.85 10.60
CA GLY A 189 11.00 16.01 9.19
C GLY A 189 10.16 15.16 8.23
N ASP A 190 9.22 14.36 8.76
CA ASP A 190 8.32 13.48 7.99
C ASP A 190 7.01 14.19 7.64
N GLY A 191 7.10 15.43 7.18
CA GLY A 191 5.96 16.25 6.76
C GLY A 191 5.11 16.84 7.89
N TYR A 192 4.14 17.65 7.47
CA TYR A 192 3.16 18.33 8.31
C TYR A 192 2.12 17.33 8.81
N GLN A 193 2.07 17.12 10.13
CA GLN A 193 1.18 16.15 10.76
C GLN A 193 0.17 16.84 11.68
N VAL A 194 -1.10 16.47 11.51
CA VAL A 194 -2.29 17.07 12.10
C VAL A 194 -3.04 15.98 12.85
N THR A 195 -3.18 16.14 14.16
CA THR A 195 -3.87 15.18 15.04
C THR A 195 -5.27 15.69 15.34
N CYS A 196 -6.27 15.21 14.59
CA CYS A 196 -7.71 15.50 14.79
C CYS A 196 -8.02 16.98 15.12
N ARG A 197 -7.40 17.93 14.41
CA ARG A 197 -7.54 19.37 14.66
C ARG A 197 -8.92 19.83 14.20
N LYS A 198 -9.64 20.60 15.01
CA LYS A 198 -10.81 21.36 14.53
C LYS A 198 -10.32 22.49 13.63
N THR A 199 -10.52 22.34 12.33
CA THR A 199 -10.03 23.24 11.27
C THR A 199 -11.12 24.08 10.64
N GLY A 200 -12.38 23.80 10.94
CA GLY A 200 -13.51 24.62 10.53
C GLY A 200 -14.65 24.62 11.54
N VAL A 201 -15.44 25.70 11.50
CA VAL A 201 -16.63 25.92 12.35
C VAL A 201 -17.70 26.59 11.50
N ASN A 202 -18.97 26.21 11.67
CA ASN A 202 -20.09 26.69 10.87
C ASN A 202 -19.85 26.55 9.34
N ASP A 203 -19.35 25.39 8.92
CA ASP A 203 -19.01 25.06 7.53
C ASP A 203 -17.93 25.97 6.90
N GLN A 204 -17.18 26.71 7.72
CA GLN A 204 -16.12 27.62 7.25
C GLN A 204 -14.76 27.21 7.82
N PRO A 205 -13.74 27.03 6.96
CA PRO A 205 -12.37 26.82 7.42
C PRO A 205 -11.85 28.02 8.23
N LEU A 206 -11.08 27.72 9.27
CA LEU A 206 -10.47 28.74 10.13
C LEU A 206 -9.30 29.42 9.41
N ARG A 207 -9.18 30.74 9.52
CA ARG A 207 -8.18 31.53 8.79
C ARG A 207 -6.75 31.20 9.21
N ASP A 208 -6.51 30.99 10.50
CA ASP A 208 -5.22 30.59 11.05
C ASP A 208 -4.78 29.22 10.51
N TRP A 209 -5.69 28.26 10.45
CA TRP A 209 -5.45 26.97 9.80
C TRP A 209 -5.05 27.13 8.33
N LEU A 210 -5.81 27.92 7.56
CA LEU A 210 -5.51 28.14 6.15
C LEU A 210 -4.11 28.74 5.96
N HIS A 211 -3.77 29.79 6.71
CA HIS A 211 -2.47 30.44 6.59
C HIS A 211 -1.30 29.54 7.03
N GLU A 212 -1.48 28.73 8.07
CA GLU A 212 -0.45 27.84 8.61
C GLU A 212 -0.21 26.62 7.71
N SER A 213 -1.28 25.94 7.29
CA SER A 213 -1.18 24.74 6.45
C SER A 213 -0.57 25.05 5.08
N GLN A 214 -1.03 26.12 4.42
CA GLN A 214 -0.60 26.46 3.06
C GLN A 214 0.87 26.85 2.95
N ARG A 215 1.49 27.36 4.03
CA ARG A 215 2.93 27.69 4.04
C ARG A 215 3.82 26.54 4.51
N SER A 216 3.21 25.41 4.90
CA SER A 216 3.91 24.23 5.42
C SER A 216 4.15 23.18 4.34
N VAL A 217 3.75 23.46 3.09
CA VAL A 217 3.83 22.54 1.95
C VAL A 217 4.41 23.24 0.72
N ARG A 218 4.95 22.48 -0.22
CA ARG A 218 5.53 23.02 -1.47
C ARG A 218 4.48 23.35 -2.53
N THR A 219 3.36 22.64 -2.55
CA THR A 219 2.35 22.67 -3.62
C THR A 219 1.00 23.27 -3.17
N PRO A 220 0.98 24.53 -2.66
CA PRO A 220 -0.19 25.08 -1.96
C PRO A 220 -1.44 25.19 -2.83
N LYS A 221 -1.31 25.45 -4.13
CA LYS A 221 -2.47 25.52 -5.05
C LYS A 221 -3.22 24.19 -5.12
N TYR A 222 -2.47 23.09 -5.19
CA TYR A 222 -3.00 21.73 -5.20
C TYR A 222 -3.62 21.39 -3.85
N TRP A 223 -2.88 21.62 -2.75
CA TRP A 223 -3.37 21.43 -1.38
C TRP A 223 -4.72 22.11 -1.11
N ILE A 224 -4.87 23.37 -1.54
CA ILE A 224 -6.10 24.15 -1.35
C ILE A 224 -7.26 23.49 -2.07
N LEU A 225 -7.09 23.08 -3.32
CA LEU A 225 -8.16 22.47 -4.10
C LEU A 225 -8.49 21.06 -3.62
N ASP A 226 -7.50 20.29 -3.16
CA ASP A 226 -7.72 18.99 -2.52
C ASP A 226 -8.53 19.14 -1.21
N GLU A 227 -8.27 20.18 -0.42
CA GLU A 227 -9.10 20.50 0.75
C GLU A 227 -10.55 20.82 0.37
N ARG A 228 -10.76 21.59 -0.71
CA ARG A 228 -12.10 21.89 -1.21
C ARG A 228 -12.81 20.65 -1.73
N THR A 229 -12.11 19.75 -2.41
CA THR A 229 -12.61 18.43 -2.83
C THR A 229 -13.17 17.67 -1.63
N ARG A 230 -12.38 17.55 -0.54
CA ARG A 230 -12.81 16.83 0.67
C ARG A 230 -14.03 17.48 1.33
N ILE A 231 -14.01 18.81 1.52
CA ILE A 231 -15.13 19.54 2.13
C ILE A 231 -16.41 19.38 1.29
N ALA A 232 -16.32 19.51 -0.03
CA ALA A 232 -17.47 19.39 -0.92
C ALA A 232 -18.11 18.01 -0.82
N GLY A 233 -17.32 16.93 -0.92
CA GLY A 233 -17.86 15.57 -0.81
C GLY A 233 -18.44 15.27 0.57
N CYS A 234 -17.79 15.73 1.66
CA CYS A 234 -18.33 15.59 3.01
C CYS A 234 -19.71 16.26 3.17
N HIS A 235 -19.87 17.48 2.65
CA HIS A 235 -21.15 18.19 2.71
C HIS A 235 -22.21 17.55 1.82
N MET A 236 -21.87 17.11 0.60
CA MET A 236 -22.80 16.37 -0.27
C MET A 236 -23.37 15.13 0.42
N ILE A 237 -22.53 14.39 1.16
CA ILE A 237 -22.96 13.18 1.86
C ILE A 237 -23.78 13.52 3.10
N ARG A 238 -23.40 14.55 3.88
CA ARG A 238 -24.20 15.04 5.01
C ARG A 238 -25.60 15.41 4.54
N ASP A 239 -25.70 16.25 3.51
CA ASP A 239 -26.98 16.73 2.98
C ASP A 239 -27.83 15.56 2.45
N MET A 240 -27.20 14.58 1.78
CA MET A 240 -27.86 13.33 1.36
C MET A 240 -28.40 12.51 2.53
N VAL A 241 -27.67 12.42 3.65
CA VAL A 241 -28.16 11.74 4.86
C VAL A 241 -29.35 12.49 5.48
N GLU A 242 -29.32 13.82 5.50
CA GLU A 242 -30.44 14.64 5.98
C GLU A 242 -31.70 14.44 5.13
N GLU A 243 -31.56 14.40 3.80
CA GLU A 243 -32.66 14.08 2.87
C GLU A 243 -33.22 12.67 3.08
N ILE A 244 -32.35 11.69 3.31
CA ILE A 244 -32.75 10.31 3.61
C ILE A 244 -33.54 10.25 4.91
N ILE A 245 -33.10 10.94 5.96
CA ILE A 245 -33.80 10.98 7.25
C ILE A 245 -35.16 11.66 7.11
N ALA A 246 -35.24 12.75 6.34
CA ALA A 246 -36.51 13.43 6.06
C ALA A 246 -37.50 12.52 5.32
N ALA A 247 -37.03 11.65 4.43
CA ALA A 247 -37.86 10.76 3.62
C ALA A 247 -38.21 9.43 4.30
N GLU A 248 -37.27 8.82 5.03
CA GLU A 248 -37.35 7.44 5.52
C GLU A 248 -37.44 7.35 7.05
N GLY A 249 -37.25 8.46 7.75
CA GLY A 249 -37.28 8.57 9.20
C GLY A 249 -35.94 8.25 9.87
N LEU A 250 -35.68 8.92 10.99
CA LEU A 250 -34.45 8.76 11.78
C LEU A 250 -34.30 7.34 12.34
N GLU A 251 -35.39 6.72 12.80
CA GLU A 251 -35.35 5.38 13.39
C GLU A 251 -34.85 4.32 12.38
N SER A 252 -35.35 4.38 11.14
CA SER A 252 -34.94 3.47 10.06
C SER A 252 -33.44 3.62 9.76
N TYR A 253 -32.95 4.87 9.71
CA TYR A 253 -31.54 5.17 9.49
C TYR A 253 -30.65 4.66 10.64
N GLU A 254 -31.02 4.95 11.89
CA GLU A 254 -30.26 4.51 13.08
C GLU A 254 -30.19 2.99 13.18
N ARG A 255 -31.27 2.26 12.85
CA ARG A 255 -31.25 0.78 12.79
C ARG A 255 -30.33 0.29 11.67
N PHE A 256 -30.46 0.85 10.47
CA PHE A 256 -29.61 0.52 9.32
C PHE A 256 -28.12 0.72 9.61
N ALA A 257 -27.76 1.83 10.27
CA ALA A 257 -26.39 2.24 10.59
C ALA A 257 -25.60 1.23 11.45
N PHE A 258 -26.28 0.31 12.14
CA PHE A 258 -25.64 -0.78 12.87
C PHE A 258 -25.88 -2.16 12.24
N GLU A 259 -27.09 -2.42 11.71
CA GLU A 259 -27.42 -3.73 11.10
C GLU A 259 -26.58 -4.04 9.86
N VAL A 260 -26.25 -3.05 9.03
CA VAL A 260 -25.44 -3.26 7.81
C VAL A 260 -24.00 -3.67 8.09
N ILE A 261 -23.48 -3.30 9.26
CA ILE A 261 -22.12 -3.67 9.69
C ILE A 261 -22.08 -5.12 10.13
N GLU A 262 -23.08 -5.56 10.91
CA GLU A 262 -23.24 -6.98 11.25
C GLU A 262 -23.51 -7.83 9.99
N GLU A 263 -24.27 -7.32 9.02
CA GLU A 263 -24.41 -7.98 7.72
C GLU A 263 -23.05 -8.15 7.01
N GLY A 264 -22.19 -7.14 7.03
CA GLY A 264 -20.82 -7.24 6.50
C GLY A 264 -20.00 -8.34 7.18
N ARG A 265 -20.07 -8.45 8.51
CA ARG A 265 -19.39 -9.52 9.28
C ARG A 265 -19.88 -10.91 8.89
N ARG A 266 -21.20 -11.09 8.77
CA ARG A 266 -21.83 -12.33 8.29
C ARG A 266 -21.44 -12.65 6.84
N GLY A 267 -21.32 -11.63 6.00
CA GLY A 267 -20.89 -11.74 4.61
C GLY A 267 -19.49 -12.34 4.49
N LEU A 268 -18.52 -11.86 5.30
CA LEU A 268 -17.18 -12.44 5.36
C LEU A 268 -17.23 -13.92 5.78
N GLN A 269 -17.90 -14.23 6.90
CA GLN A 269 -17.98 -15.59 7.41
C GLN A 269 -18.59 -16.56 6.39
N SER A 270 -19.63 -16.11 5.67
CA SER A 270 -20.26 -16.86 4.58
C SER A 270 -19.27 -17.14 3.44
N ARG A 271 -18.51 -16.13 3.01
CA ARG A 271 -17.54 -16.26 1.91
C ARG A 271 -16.35 -17.13 2.29
N ILE A 272 -15.80 -17.01 3.50
CA ILE A 272 -14.76 -17.93 4.02
C ILE A 272 -15.28 -19.37 3.97
N LYS A 273 -16.48 -19.62 4.51
CA LYS A 273 -17.09 -20.95 4.51
C LYS A 273 -17.33 -21.51 3.11
N ALA A 274 -17.65 -20.65 2.14
CA ALA A 274 -17.96 -21.05 0.77
C ALA A 274 -16.70 -21.30 -0.07
N MET A 275 -15.64 -20.51 0.11
CA MET A 275 -14.51 -20.46 -0.83
C MET A 275 -13.22 -21.10 -0.32
N THR A 276 -13.02 -21.19 0.99
CA THR A 276 -11.72 -21.59 1.58
C THR A 276 -11.78 -22.97 2.23
N LEU A 277 -10.67 -23.51 2.71
CA LEU A 277 -10.66 -24.74 3.52
C LEU A 277 -10.12 -24.45 4.92
N PRO A 278 -10.73 -25.01 5.99
CA PRO A 278 -10.16 -24.96 7.32
C PRO A 278 -8.74 -25.55 7.35
N GLY A 279 -7.84 -24.92 8.07
CA GLY A 279 -6.43 -25.31 8.13
C GLY A 279 -5.51 -24.15 8.46
N THR A 280 -4.21 -24.45 8.49
CA THR A 280 -3.16 -23.48 8.76
C THR A 280 -2.28 -23.30 7.52
N TYR A 281 -2.20 -22.07 7.03
CA TYR A 281 -1.40 -21.69 5.86
C TYR A 281 -0.26 -20.78 6.34
N ARG A 282 0.98 -21.11 5.97
CA ARG A 282 2.17 -20.33 6.34
C ARG A 282 2.81 -19.72 5.11
N LYS A 283 3.10 -18.42 5.18
CA LYS A 283 3.75 -17.63 4.12
C LYS A 283 4.68 -16.59 4.77
N VAL A 284 5.51 -15.95 3.95
CA VAL A 284 6.45 -14.90 4.38
C VAL A 284 6.69 -13.93 3.23
N ALA A 285 6.98 -12.67 3.54
CA ALA A 285 7.44 -11.68 2.59
C ALA A 285 8.65 -10.90 3.15
N PHE A 286 9.41 -10.30 2.23
CA PHE A 286 10.60 -9.51 2.53
C PHE A 286 10.68 -8.28 1.61
N VAL A 287 11.40 -7.25 2.03
CA VAL A 287 11.84 -6.19 1.13
C VAL A 287 13.11 -5.53 1.67
N ASP A 288 13.94 -5.01 0.77
CA ASP A 288 15.24 -4.41 1.06
C ASP A 288 15.15 -2.97 1.58
N VAL A 289 16.12 -2.56 2.40
CA VAL A 289 16.38 -1.18 2.81
C VAL A 289 17.90 -0.92 2.75
N PRO A 290 18.45 -0.58 1.57
CA PRO A 290 19.90 -0.42 1.37
C PRO A 290 20.41 0.99 1.76
N PHE A 291 20.21 1.40 3.01
CA PHE A 291 20.53 2.76 3.47
C PHE A 291 22.02 3.02 3.68
N LYS A 292 22.89 2.00 3.56
CA LYS A 292 24.34 2.20 3.66
C LYS A 292 24.91 2.92 2.43
N HIS A 293 24.29 2.80 1.27
CA HIS A 293 24.76 3.37 0.00
C HIS A 293 25.00 4.88 0.08
N GLU A 294 25.99 5.41 -0.63
CA GLU A 294 26.39 6.82 -0.55
C GLU A 294 25.29 7.81 -1.01
N ASP A 295 24.54 7.44 -2.05
CA ASP A 295 23.38 8.21 -2.56
C ASP A 295 22.14 8.21 -1.64
N VAL A 296 22.24 7.63 -0.43
CA VAL A 296 21.21 7.76 0.61
C VAL A 296 21.73 8.64 1.73
N GLN A 297 21.46 9.94 1.66
CA GLN A 297 21.92 10.91 2.65
C GLN A 297 20.90 11.07 3.78
N THR A 298 21.10 10.36 4.88
CA THR A 298 20.21 10.47 6.05
C THR A 298 20.62 11.65 6.95
N SER A 299 19.65 12.28 7.62
CA SER A 299 19.94 13.31 8.63
C SER A 299 20.68 12.78 9.86
N SER A 300 20.75 11.45 10.03
CA SER A 300 21.29 10.78 11.22
C SER A 300 22.17 9.58 10.88
N ALA A 301 23.38 9.54 11.43
CA ALA A 301 24.36 8.49 11.19
C ALA A 301 23.90 7.08 11.64
N PHE A 302 23.07 6.99 12.68
CA PHE A 302 22.55 5.70 13.16
C PHE A 302 21.57 5.03 12.18
N ALA A 303 21.08 5.76 11.17
CA ALA A 303 20.19 5.22 10.14
C ALA A 303 20.93 4.66 8.92
N LYS A 304 22.25 4.88 8.81
CA LYS A 304 23.09 4.41 7.69
C LYS A 304 23.43 2.92 7.83
N VAL A 305 22.43 2.05 7.66
CA VAL A 305 22.56 0.59 7.78
C VAL A 305 21.66 -0.10 6.77
N ASP A 306 22.15 -1.18 6.17
CA ASP A 306 21.31 -2.03 5.32
C ASP A 306 20.46 -2.94 6.21
N THR A 307 19.14 -2.98 5.98
CA THR A 307 18.21 -3.87 6.69
C THR A 307 17.25 -4.55 5.72
N ILE A 308 16.53 -5.55 6.23
CA ILE A 308 15.53 -6.29 5.49
C ILE A 308 14.27 -6.38 6.36
N MET A 309 13.13 -6.03 5.78
CA MET A 309 11.83 -6.29 6.41
C MET A 309 11.54 -7.78 6.40
N HIS A 310 11.06 -8.32 7.51
CA HIS A 310 10.57 -9.69 7.61
C HIS A 310 9.12 -9.68 8.07
N SER A 311 8.22 -10.27 7.27
CA SER A 311 6.78 -10.35 7.57
C SER A 311 6.26 -11.78 7.36
N PRO A 312 6.51 -12.69 8.31
CA PRO A 312 5.88 -14.01 8.30
C PRO A 312 4.39 -13.89 8.65
N VAL A 313 3.59 -14.81 8.14
CA VAL A 313 2.18 -14.92 8.52
C VAL A 313 1.74 -16.38 8.63
N GLU A 314 1.07 -16.69 9.74
CA GLU A 314 0.31 -17.92 9.95
C GLU A 314 -1.19 -17.59 9.87
N ILE A 315 -1.84 -18.04 8.78
CA ILE A 315 -3.26 -17.89 8.53
C ILE A 315 -3.96 -19.15 9.06
N THR A 316 -4.86 -19.00 10.02
CA THR A 316 -5.66 -20.10 10.55
C THR A 316 -7.12 -19.90 10.20
N ILE A 317 -7.68 -20.79 9.37
CA ILE A 317 -9.11 -20.82 9.05
C ILE A 317 -9.74 -21.94 9.87
N ARG A 318 -10.76 -21.64 10.66
CA ARG A 318 -11.42 -22.59 11.56
C ARG A 318 -12.67 -23.21 10.91
N PRO A 319 -13.16 -24.36 11.42
CA PRO A 319 -14.36 -25.01 10.88
C PRO A 319 -15.65 -24.17 10.92
N ASP A 320 -15.74 -23.21 11.84
CA ASP A 320 -16.87 -22.28 11.97
C ASP A 320 -16.75 -21.04 11.05
N ALA A 321 -15.74 -21.04 10.17
CA ALA A 321 -15.39 -19.95 9.27
C ALA A 321 -14.98 -18.64 9.96
N SER A 322 -14.64 -18.67 11.24
CA SER A 322 -13.75 -17.68 11.84
C SER A 322 -12.32 -17.91 11.34
N TRP A 323 -11.51 -16.86 11.37
CA TRP A 323 -10.11 -16.96 10.96
C TRP A 323 -9.22 -15.98 11.73
N ARG A 324 -7.92 -16.29 11.72
CA ARG A 324 -6.89 -15.55 12.43
C ARG A 324 -5.65 -15.37 11.56
N LEU A 325 -5.06 -14.18 11.65
CA LEU A 325 -3.80 -13.80 11.01
C LEU A 325 -2.77 -13.46 12.09
N ASP A 326 -1.78 -14.34 12.25
CA ASP A 326 -0.71 -14.20 13.26
C ASP A 326 0.62 -13.85 12.57
N PHE A 327 1.17 -12.67 12.91
CA PHE A 327 2.42 -12.13 12.36
C PHE A 327 3.62 -12.30 13.31
N GLU A 328 3.54 -13.27 14.23
CA GLU A 328 4.65 -13.66 15.10
C GLU A 328 5.96 -13.88 14.33
N GLY A 329 7.03 -13.20 14.77
CA GLY A 329 8.35 -13.25 14.14
C GLY A 329 8.62 -12.14 13.13
N ALA A 330 7.71 -11.19 12.92
CA ALA A 330 7.98 -10.00 12.13
C ALA A 330 9.17 -9.18 12.67
N SER A 331 9.88 -8.47 11.79
CA SER A 331 11.02 -7.63 12.18
C SER A 331 10.57 -6.36 12.92
N ARG A 332 11.53 -5.73 13.60
CA ARG A 332 11.32 -4.44 14.28
C ARG A 332 11.10 -3.28 13.29
N TRP A 333 10.46 -2.22 13.75
CA TRP A 333 10.54 -0.89 13.11
C TRP A 333 12.00 -0.41 12.97
N GLY A 334 12.22 0.58 12.09
CA GLY A 334 13.56 1.12 11.79
C GLY A 334 13.58 2.63 11.51
N TRP A 335 14.81 3.16 11.38
CA TRP A 335 15.07 4.59 11.14
C TRP A 335 14.99 4.95 9.67
N HIS A 336 13.77 4.91 9.16
CA HIS A 336 13.39 5.15 7.77
C HIS A 336 11.91 5.54 7.71
N THR A 337 11.39 5.82 6.52
CA THR A 337 10.00 6.25 6.30
C THR A 337 9.02 5.09 6.05
N PHE A 338 9.46 3.84 6.21
CA PHE A 338 8.71 2.64 5.85
C PHE A 338 7.94 1.98 7.00
N ASN A 339 7.95 2.59 8.18
CA ASN A 339 7.19 2.04 9.30
C ASN A 339 5.69 2.19 9.03
N ALA A 340 4.89 1.41 9.77
CA ALA A 340 3.43 1.48 9.67
C ALA A 340 2.82 1.53 11.07
N HIS A 341 1.50 1.31 11.14
CA HIS A 341 0.71 1.23 12.36
C HIS A 341 -0.31 0.08 12.21
N HIS A 342 -0.76 -0.52 13.32
CA HIS A 342 -1.63 -1.70 13.26
C HIS A 342 -2.89 -1.43 12.44
N VAL A 343 -3.49 -0.24 12.60
CA VAL A 343 -4.64 0.20 11.80
C VAL A 343 -4.35 0.21 10.30
N ALA A 344 -3.27 0.85 9.85
CA ALA A 344 -2.91 0.90 8.43
C ALA A 344 -2.68 -0.53 7.89
N PHE A 345 -1.99 -1.37 8.67
CA PHE A 345 -1.69 -2.73 8.29
C PHE A 345 -2.94 -3.61 8.17
N THR A 346 -3.83 -3.61 9.17
CA THR A 346 -5.06 -4.42 9.13
C THR A 346 -6.08 -3.89 8.13
N SER A 347 -6.16 -2.56 7.95
CA SER A 347 -7.04 -1.95 6.94
C SER A 347 -6.64 -2.35 5.52
N GLY A 348 -5.34 -2.43 5.22
CA GLY A 348 -4.92 -2.92 3.90
C GLY A 348 -5.15 -4.43 3.69
N ILE A 349 -5.12 -5.24 4.76
CA ILE A 349 -5.61 -6.63 4.69
C ILE A 349 -7.11 -6.63 4.38
N TRP A 350 -7.89 -5.75 5.00
CA TRP A 350 -9.30 -5.59 4.67
C TRP A 350 -9.51 -5.17 3.21
N VAL A 351 -8.70 -4.25 2.66
CA VAL A 351 -8.72 -3.90 1.22
C VAL A 351 -8.44 -5.12 0.34
N MET A 352 -7.45 -5.95 0.70
CA MET A 352 -7.21 -7.22 -0.01
C MET A 352 -8.46 -8.12 0.03
N MET A 353 -9.15 -8.20 1.17
CA MET A 353 -10.37 -9.00 1.30
C MET A 353 -11.50 -8.48 0.38
N THR A 354 -11.65 -7.17 0.20
CA THR A 354 -12.66 -6.60 -0.71
C THR A 354 -12.42 -7.00 -2.16
N GLN A 355 -11.18 -7.29 -2.54
CA GLN A 355 -10.80 -7.66 -3.90
C GLN A 355 -11.01 -9.15 -4.23
N THR A 356 -11.21 -10.02 -3.23
CA THR A 356 -11.38 -11.47 -3.47
C THR A 356 -12.42 -12.15 -2.58
N LEU A 357 -12.36 -11.95 -1.26
CA LEU A 357 -13.26 -12.62 -0.33
C LEU A 357 -14.65 -11.99 -0.33
N VAL A 358 -14.75 -10.67 -0.27
CA VAL A 358 -16.04 -9.96 -0.06
C VAL A 358 -16.45 -8.94 -1.15
N PRO A 359 -16.03 -9.04 -2.43
CA PRO A 359 -16.37 -8.02 -3.45
C PRO A 359 -17.87 -7.83 -3.68
N THR A 360 -18.67 -8.84 -3.36
CA THR A 360 -20.14 -8.84 -3.54
C THR A 360 -20.92 -8.73 -2.23
N GLN A 361 -20.24 -8.50 -1.11
CA GLN A 361 -20.87 -8.32 0.21
C GLN A 361 -20.96 -6.83 0.56
N ARG A 362 -21.39 -6.50 1.79
CA ARG A 362 -21.33 -5.12 2.30
C ARG A 362 -19.87 -4.75 2.57
N ILE A 363 -19.39 -3.73 1.87
CA ILE A 363 -18.03 -3.20 2.02
C ILE A 363 -18.04 -2.18 3.17
N ASN A 364 -17.72 -2.65 4.37
CA ASN A 364 -17.64 -1.86 5.59
C ASN A 364 -16.82 -2.57 6.69
N ASP A 365 -16.80 -2.02 7.90
CA ASP A 365 -16.01 -2.53 9.04
C ASP A 365 -16.45 -3.92 9.54
N GLY A 366 -17.57 -4.45 9.07
CA GLY A 366 -18.06 -5.78 9.48
C GLY A 366 -17.02 -6.89 9.25
N ALA A 367 -16.31 -6.85 8.13
CA ALA A 367 -15.26 -7.83 7.85
C ALA A 367 -14.04 -7.70 8.79
N CYS A 368 -13.74 -6.50 9.29
CA CYS A 368 -12.72 -6.30 10.32
C CYS A 368 -13.14 -6.95 11.64
N PHE A 369 -14.39 -6.77 12.07
CA PHE A 369 -14.94 -7.45 13.26
C PHE A 369 -15.02 -8.98 13.12
N GLY A 370 -14.98 -9.51 11.90
CA GLY A 370 -14.95 -10.94 11.62
C GLY A 370 -13.54 -11.55 11.51
N THR A 371 -12.49 -10.76 11.77
CA THR A 371 -11.10 -11.17 11.58
C THR A 371 -10.29 -10.96 12.85
N GLU A 372 -9.56 -11.99 13.28
CA GLU A 372 -8.60 -11.85 14.38
C GLU A 372 -7.21 -11.51 13.83
N PHE A 373 -6.60 -10.48 14.38
CA PHE A 373 -5.24 -10.05 14.04
C PHE A 373 -4.34 -10.12 15.27
N HIS A 374 -3.15 -10.70 15.12
CA HIS A 374 -2.10 -10.67 16.12
C HIS A 374 -0.83 -10.07 15.54
N LEU A 375 -0.47 -8.89 16.04
CA LEU A 375 0.64 -8.06 15.59
C LEU A 375 1.53 -7.71 16.80
N PRO A 376 2.62 -8.45 17.03
CA PRO A 376 3.46 -8.25 18.20
C PRO A 376 3.90 -6.80 18.37
N LYS A 377 3.75 -6.24 19.57
CA LYS A 377 4.16 -4.87 19.87
C LYS A 377 5.66 -4.67 19.62
N GLY A 378 6.02 -3.56 18.98
CA GLY A 378 7.39 -3.21 18.60
C GLY A 378 7.84 -3.74 17.23
N THR A 379 7.00 -4.49 16.53
CA THR A 379 7.23 -4.82 15.11
C THR A 379 7.09 -3.58 14.21
N TRP A 380 7.51 -3.68 12.95
CA TRP A 380 7.38 -2.58 11.99
C TRP A 380 5.92 -2.19 11.69
N CYS A 381 4.98 -3.15 11.82
CA CYS A 381 3.55 -2.94 11.59
C CYS A 381 2.78 -2.60 12.88
N ASN A 382 3.39 -2.74 14.05
CA ASN A 382 2.87 -2.24 15.32
C ASN A 382 3.98 -1.64 16.19
N PRO A 383 4.54 -0.47 15.82
CA PRO A 383 5.65 0.12 16.55
C PRO A 383 5.29 0.53 17.98
N ASP A 384 6.30 0.57 18.84
CA ASP A 384 6.25 0.99 20.24
C ASP A 384 7.12 2.23 20.48
N ASP A 385 7.32 3.04 19.44
CA ASP A 385 8.09 4.28 19.48
C ASP A 385 7.44 5.39 18.66
N ARG A 386 7.14 6.51 19.32
CA ARG A 386 6.49 7.68 18.72
C ARG A 386 7.37 8.47 17.73
N ARG A 387 8.64 8.11 17.56
CA ARG A 387 9.59 8.80 16.67
C ARG A 387 9.65 8.20 15.27
N THR A 388 8.96 7.11 15.00
CA THR A 388 8.96 6.42 13.69
C THR A 388 8.50 7.35 12.56
N GLY A 389 9.14 7.24 11.40
CA GLY A 389 8.72 7.89 10.14
C GLY A 389 7.88 6.96 9.26
N HIS A 390 6.97 7.53 8.47
CA HIS A 390 5.88 6.86 7.75
C HIS A 390 5.67 7.37 6.33
N ALA A 391 6.40 8.39 5.83
CA ALA A 391 6.15 8.98 4.50
C ALA A 391 6.03 7.97 3.35
N TYR A 392 6.69 6.81 3.42
CA TYR A 392 6.50 5.71 2.48
C TYR A 392 6.24 4.37 3.17
N ALA A 393 5.26 4.34 4.08
CA ALA A 393 4.80 3.12 4.76
C ALA A 393 4.47 1.97 3.77
N TRP A 394 4.04 2.32 2.55
CA TRP A 394 3.72 1.37 1.48
C TRP A 394 4.84 0.37 1.19
N HIS A 395 6.12 0.76 1.31
CA HIS A 395 7.24 -0.13 1.04
C HIS A 395 7.13 -1.46 1.79
N PHE A 396 6.83 -1.39 3.09
CA PHE A 396 6.66 -2.57 3.93
C PHE A 396 5.24 -3.13 3.85
N LEU A 397 4.22 -2.26 3.82
CA LEU A 397 2.81 -2.67 3.76
C LEU A 397 2.50 -3.56 2.55
N VAL A 398 2.76 -3.08 1.33
CA VAL A 398 2.40 -3.81 0.09
C VAL A 398 3.21 -5.09 -0.06
N SER A 399 4.43 -5.09 0.49
CA SER A 399 5.29 -6.25 0.53
C SER A 399 4.73 -7.31 1.48
N GLY A 400 4.34 -6.92 2.70
CA GLY A 400 3.76 -7.80 3.70
C GLY A 400 2.45 -8.48 3.25
N TRP A 401 1.56 -7.75 2.58
CA TRP A 401 0.27 -8.29 2.14
C TRP A 401 0.37 -9.25 0.96
N SER A 402 1.43 -9.17 0.15
CA SER A 402 1.64 -10.09 -0.99
C SER A 402 1.64 -11.58 -0.58
N ALA A 403 2.05 -11.88 0.65
CA ALA A 403 2.06 -13.23 1.21
C ALA A 403 0.65 -13.79 1.47
N LEU A 404 -0.31 -12.92 1.82
CA LEU A 404 -1.67 -13.32 2.15
C LEU A 404 -2.43 -13.84 0.93
N TRP A 405 -2.23 -13.19 -0.23
CA TRP A 405 -2.74 -13.67 -1.52
C TRP A 405 -2.32 -15.11 -1.81
N ARG A 406 -1.05 -15.48 -1.56
CA ARG A 406 -0.57 -16.85 -1.76
C ARG A 406 -1.21 -17.84 -0.78
N GLY A 407 -1.50 -17.40 0.43
CA GLY A 407 -2.22 -18.19 1.43
C GLY A 407 -3.66 -18.49 1.00
N LEU A 408 -4.41 -17.44 0.65
CA LEU A 408 -5.79 -17.56 0.17
C LEU A 408 -5.88 -18.26 -1.19
N GLY A 409 -4.99 -17.94 -2.12
CA GLY A 409 -4.88 -18.61 -3.42
C GLY A 409 -4.63 -20.11 -3.28
N GLN A 410 -3.83 -20.55 -2.30
CA GLN A 410 -3.68 -21.97 -1.99
C GLN A 410 -5.00 -22.59 -1.48
N ALA A 411 -5.75 -21.87 -0.65
CA ALA A 411 -7.05 -22.32 -0.14
C ALA A 411 -8.08 -22.46 -1.28
N TYR A 412 -8.17 -21.47 -2.17
CA TYR A 412 -9.06 -21.49 -3.34
C TYR A 412 -8.70 -22.62 -4.30
N PHE A 413 -7.41 -22.76 -4.62
CA PHE A 413 -6.91 -23.82 -5.49
C PHE A 413 -7.27 -25.20 -4.95
N SER A 414 -7.06 -25.40 -3.64
CA SER A 414 -7.33 -26.68 -2.98
C SER A 414 -8.81 -27.04 -2.95
N ARG A 415 -9.71 -26.04 -3.04
CA ARG A 415 -11.16 -26.24 -3.11
C ARG A 415 -11.70 -26.32 -4.54
N GLY A 416 -10.93 -25.86 -5.53
CA GLY A 416 -11.28 -25.88 -6.95
C GLY A 416 -11.79 -24.56 -7.52
N TYR A 417 -11.79 -23.47 -6.74
CA TYR A 417 -12.12 -22.12 -7.22
C TYR A 417 -10.89 -21.47 -7.88
N LEU A 418 -10.48 -22.04 -9.02
CA LEU A 418 -9.25 -21.64 -9.73
C LEU A 418 -9.33 -20.21 -10.25
N GLU A 419 -10.53 -19.75 -10.54
CA GLU A 419 -10.86 -18.39 -10.98
C GLU A 419 -10.64 -17.32 -9.91
N GLU A 420 -10.48 -17.70 -8.65
CA GLU A 420 -10.20 -16.77 -7.53
C GLU A 420 -8.71 -16.77 -7.14
N VAL A 421 -7.93 -17.73 -7.66
CA VAL A 421 -6.49 -17.81 -7.36
C VAL A 421 -5.77 -16.62 -7.96
N ASN A 422 -4.99 -15.92 -7.14
CA ASN A 422 -4.05 -14.88 -7.55
C ASN A 422 -2.71 -15.08 -6.81
N SER A 423 -1.59 -14.94 -7.53
CA SER A 423 -0.24 -15.18 -6.97
C SER A 423 0.28 -14.05 -6.07
N GLY A 424 -0.37 -12.89 -6.06
CA GLY A 424 -0.02 -11.75 -5.21
C GLY A 424 0.00 -10.42 -5.96
N ASN A 425 -0.06 -9.32 -5.22
CA ASN A 425 0.17 -7.98 -5.76
C ASN A 425 1.65 -7.74 -6.06
N ALA A 426 1.94 -6.89 -7.05
CA ALA A 426 3.26 -6.32 -7.27
C ALA A 426 3.71 -5.44 -6.09
N ASN A 427 5.01 -5.15 -6.03
CA ASN A 427 5.48 -3.99 -5.30
C ASN A 427 5.05 -2.73 -6.07
N THR A 428 4.23 -1.87 -5.49
CA THR A 428 3.68 -0.67 -6.15
C THR A 428 4.71 0.46 -6.13
N SER A 429 5.74 0.33 -6.97
CA SER A 429 6.84 1.27 -7.17
C SER A 429 7.35 1.17 -8.62
N ASN A 430 8.20 2.05 -9.14
CA ASN A 430 8.88 3.21 -8.56
C ASN A 430 7.95 4.42 -8.34
N TRP A 431 8.32 5.30 -7.41
CA TRP A 431 7.72 6.62 -7.29
C TRP A 431 8.70 7.67 -7.80
N LEU A 432 8.43 8.24 -8.99
CA LEU A 432 9.15 9.41 -9.49
C LEU A 432 8.81 10.61 -8.62
N GLN A 433 9.83 11.19 -8.01
CA GLN A 433 9.71 12.32 -7.08
C GLN A 433 10.82 13.33 -7.29
N GLY A 434 10.55 14.57 -6.88
CA GLY A 434 11.46 15.70 -7.06
C GLY A 434 10.80 17.03 -6.73
N GLY A 435 11.58 18.11 -6.77
CA GLY A 435 11.08 19.45 -6.50
C GLY A 435 12.11 20.53 -6.76
N GLY A 436 11.65 21.78 -6.71
CA GLY A 436 12.40 22.95 -7.14
C GLY A 436 11.44 24.02 -7.66
N ILE A 437 11.83 24.73 -8.72
CA ILE A 437 10.98 25.68 -9.43
C ILE A 437 10.47 25.04 -10.73
N ASN A 438 9.15 25.06 -10.94
CA ASN A 438 8.51 24.44 -12.10
C ASN A 438 8.41 25.38 -13.31
N GLN A 439 7.74 24.92 -14.37
CA GLN A 439 7.54 25.64 -15.63
C GLN A 439 6.74 26.96 -15.50
N ASP A 440 6.04 27.17 -14.38
CA ASP A 440 5.29 28.39 -14.07
C ASP A 440 6.09 29.38 -13.20
N GLY A 441 7.33 29.04 -12.84
CA GLY A 441 8.19 29.85 -11.97
C GLY A 441 7.81 29.77 -10.48
N GLU A 442 7.21 28.66 -10.05
CA GLU A 442 6.74 28.46 -8.67
C GLU A 442 7.46 27.33 -7.95
N VAL A 443 7.61 27.46 -6.63
CA VAL A 443 8.06 26.36 -5.76
C VAL A 443 7.09 25.19 -5.94
N HIS A 444 7.65 24.01 -6.20
CA HIS A 444 6.87 22.84 -6.58
C HIS A 444 7.51 21.53 -6.10
N ALA A 445 6.70 20.48 -6.08
CA ALA A 445 7.14 19.10 -5.89
C ALA A 445 6.33 18.19 -6.84
N VAL A 446 6.90 17.05 -7.22
CA VAL A 446 6.24 16.05 -8.07
C VAL A 446 6.17 14.71 -7.36
N ASN A 447 5.12 13.94 -7.67
CA ASN A 447 4.98 12.57 -7.25
C ASN A 447 4.11 11.82 -8.27
N SER A 448 4.72 11.20 -9.26
CA SER A 448 3.99 10.51 -10.32
C SER A 448 3.20 9.32 -9.76
N PHE A 449 1.92 9.23 -10.12
CA PHE A 449 1.06 8.10 -9.74
C PHE A 449 1.06 6.96 -10.75
N GLU A 450 1.96 6.95 -11.73
CA GLU A 450 2.13 5.80 -12.64
C GLU A 450 2.25 4.45 -11.92
N ALA A 451 2.69 4.44 -10.65
CA ALA A 451 2.74 3.27 -9.77
C ALA A 451 1.38 2.64 -9.39
N SER A 452 0.26 3.34 -9.61
CA SER A 452 -1.12 2.81 -9.51
C SER A 452 -1.40 1.69 -10.53
N SER A 453 -0.59 1.62 -11.60
CA SER A 453 -0.78 0.73 -12.74
C SER A 453 0.39 -0.26 -12.88
N CYS A 454 0.68 -1.00 -11.81
CA CYS A 454 1.65 -2.09 -11.83
C CYS A 454 1.05 -3.37 -12.45
N GLY A 455 1.91 -4.34 -12.76
CA GLY A 455 1.46 -5.67 -13.18
C GLY A 455 0.78 -6.45 -12.05
N THR A 456 -0.24 -7.26 -12.35
CA THR A 456 -0.93 -8.08 -11.34
C THR A 456 -0.46 -9.53 -11.33
N GLY A 457 -0.64 -10.23 -10.21
CA GLY A 457 -0.26 -11.64 -10.09
C GLY A 457 -1.05 -12.55 -11.04
N ALA A 458 -0.37 -13.55 -11.58
CA ALA A 458 -0.98 -14.57 -12.42
C ALA A 458 -2.03 -15.38 -11.65
N MET A 459 -3.04 -15.83 -12.38
CA MET A 459 -4.12 -16.67 -11.87
C MET A 459 -3.82 -18.15 -12.15
N ALA A 460 -4.61 -19.05 -11.57
CA ALA A 460 -4.53 -20.47 -11.91
C ALA A 460 -5.13 -20.82 -13.29
N ILE A 461 -5.71 -19.84 -14.00
CA ILE A 461 -6.42 -20.03 -15.26
C ILE A 461 -5.96 -19.08 -16.40
N ARG A 462 -5.17 -18.05 -16.10
CA ARG A 462 -4.71 -17.06 -17.08
C ARG A 462 -3.55 -16.22 -16.53
N ASP A 463 -2.86 -15.54 -17.45
CA ASP A 463 -1.82 -14.56 -17.13
C ASP A 463 -2.37 -13.41 -16.29
N GLY A 464 -1.47 -12.77 -15.53
CA GLY A 464 -1.74 -11.52 -14.84
C GLY A 464 -1.93 -10.37 -15.83
N LEU A 465 -2.60 -9.32 -15.38
CA LEU A 465 -2.84 -8.13 -16.19
C LEU A 465 -1.58 -7.26 -16.20
N ASN A 466 -1.10 -6.91 -17.39
CA ASN A 466 0.01 -5.97 -17.53
C ASN A 466 -0.46 -4.55 -17.13
N HIS A 467 0.40 -3.80 -16.43
CA HIS A 467 0.25 -2.38 -16.11
C HIS A 467 -1.20 -1.92 -15.82
N ALA A 468 -1.78 -2.44 -14.73
CA ALA A 468 -3.23 -2.46 -14.53
C ALA A 468 -3.72 -2.01 -13.15
N ALA A 469 -2.99 -2.27 -12.07
CA ALA A 469 -3.52 -2.03 -10.72
C ALA A 469 -2.46 -1.93 -9.63
N ALA A 470 -2.90 -1.43 -8.48
CA ALA A 470 -2.18 -1.41 -7.23
C ALA A 470 -3.00 -2.09 -6.11
N ILE A 471 -2.35 -2.58 -5.06
CA ILE A 471 -3.06 -3.28 -3.96
C ILE A 471 -4.00 -2.34 -3.19
N TRP A 472 -3.66 -1.06 -3.11
CA TRP A 472 -4.42 -0.05 -2.36
C TRP A 472 -5.60 0.52 -3.16
N ASN A 473 -5.58 0.42 -4.49
CA ASN A 473 -6.68 0.76 -5.40
C ASN A 473 -6.64 -0.17 -6.63
N PRO A 474 -7.62 -1.09 -6.80
CA PRO A 474 -7.65 -2.01 -7.93
C PRO A 474 -8.11 -1.35 -9.24
N GLU A 475 -8.64 -0.13 -9.20
CA GLU A 475 -9.04 0.66 -10.38
C GLU A 475 -7.85 1.47 -10.88
N GLY A 476 -6.78 0.77 -11.30
CA GLY A 476 -5.54 1.42 -11.71
C GLY A 476 -5.73 2.27 -12.98
N ASP A 477 -5.16 3.47 -12.94
CA ASP A 477 -5.06 4.39 -14.06
C ASP A 477 -3.66 5.01 -14.03
N MET A 478 -2.98 5.06 -15.18
CA MET A 478 -1.60 5.54 -15.26
C MET A 478 -1.54 7.03 -15.60
N GLY A 479 -2.68 7.64 -15.90
CA GLY A 479 -2.80 9.04 -16.32
C GLY A 479 -2.33 9.30 -17.73
N ASP A 480 -2.82 10.39 -18.30
CA ASP A 480 -2.40 10.85 -19.62
C ASP A 480 -1.07 11.59 -19.55
N ILE A 481 -0.18 11.33 -20.52
CA ILE A 481 1.12 12.02 -20.65
C ILE A 481 0.92 13.54 -20.63
N GLU A 482 -0.03 14.05 -21.41
CA GLU A 482 -0.29 15.48 -21.53
C GLU A 482 -0.76 16.11 -20.21
N ILE A 483 -1.45 15.35 -19.36
CA ILE A 483 -1.90 15.80 -18.04
C ILE A 483 -0.71 15.83 -17.06
N TRP A 484 0.13 14.81 -17.07
CA TRP A 484 1.35 14.78 -16.26
C TRP A 484 2.32 15.92 -16.62
N GLU A 485 2.53 16.21 -17.91
CA GLU A 485 3.39 17.32 -18.35
C GLU A 485 2.87 18.70 -17.92
N MET A 486 1.57 18.85 -17.62
CA MET A 486 1.05 20.10 -17.02
C MET A 486 1.44 20.25 -15.53
N ALA A 487 1.67 19.15 -14.83
CA ALA A 487 1.95 19.15 -13.39
C ALA A 487 3.44 18.86 -13.06
N GLU A 488 4.24 18.49 -14.05
CA GLU A 488 5.65 18.10 -13.88
C GLU A 488 6.50 18.84 -14.92
N PRO A 489 7.63 19.47 -14.54
CA PRO A 489 8.55 20.10 -15.50
C PRO A 489 9.43 19.03 -16.18
N LEU A 490 8.80 18.03 -16.80
CA LEU A 490 9.41 16.82 -17.34
C LEU A 490 8.73 16.40 -18.65
N LEU A 491 9.48 16.18 -19.73
CA LEU A 491 8.96 15.70 -21.01
C LEU A 491 9.10 14.19 -21.19
N TYR A 492 8.07 13.54 -21.75
CA TYR A 492 8.11 12.09 -22.02
C TYR A 492 8.88 11.80 -23.31
N LEU A 493 9.94 10.99 -23.19
CA LEU A 493 10.70 10.46 -24.34
C LEU A 493 10.31 9.00 -24.67
N GLY A 494 9.54 8.36 -23.80
CA GLY A 494 9.04 7.00 -24.01
C GLY A 494 8.03 6.58 -22.94
N ARG A 495 7.13 5.69 -23.33
CA ARG A 495 6.18 5.00 -22.44
C ARG A 495 5.92 3.61 -23.02
N ASN A 496 6.46 2.60 -22.38
CA ASN A 496 6.59 1.26 -22.96
C ASN A 496 6.27 0.19 -21.93
N VAL A 497 5.70 -0.94 -22.37
CA VAL A 497 5.58 -2.11 -21.49
C VAL A 497 6.98 -2.58 -21.09
N LYS A 498 7.17 -2.94 -19.81
CA LYS A 498 8.48 -3.35 -19.33
C LYS A 498 8.70 -4.84 -19.59
N CYS A 499 9.54 -5.13 -20.57
CA CYS A 499 9.90 -6.50 -20.93
C CYS A 499 10.51 -7.26 -19.74
N ASN A 500 10.24 -8.57 -19.64
CA ASN A 500 10.75 -9.47 -18.60
C ASN A 500 10.44 -9.05 -17.14
N SER A 501 9.49 -8.14 -16.92
CA SER A 501 9.14 -7.69 -15.56
C SER A 501 8.12 -8.59 -14.87
N GLY A 502 7.21 -9.23 -15.62
CA GLY A 502 6.23 -10.18 -15.10
C GLY A 502 6.88 -11.51 -14.70
N GLY A 503 6.48 -12.05 -13.55
CA GLY A 503 7.02 -13.29 -13.03
C GLY A 503 6.73 -14.48 -13.94
N TYR A 504 7.75 -15.28 -14.23
CA TYR A 504 7.63 -16.43 -15.13
C TYR A 504 6.76 -17.53 -14.52
N GLY A 505 5.93 -18.19 -15.33
CA GLY A 505 5.11 -19.31 -14.89
C GLY A 505 4.39 -19.97 -16.06
N LYS A 506 3.67 -21.06 -15.79
CA LYS A 506 2.64 -21.58 -16.72
C LYS A 506 1.75 -20.43 -17.20
N TYR A 507 1.30 -19.63 -16.23
CA TYR A 507 0.75 -18.31 -16.47
C TYR A 507 1.73 -17.26 -15.96
N ARG A 508 2.06 -16.31 -16.82
CA ARG A 508 2.99 -15.22 -16.55
C ARG A 508 2.29 -14.16 -15.69
N GLY A 509 2.98 -13.59 -14.72
CA GLY A 509 2.49 -12.39 -14.05
C GLY A 509 2.43 -11.21 -15.02
N GLY A 510 1.59 -10.22 -14.72
CA GLY A 510 1.50 -9.02 -15.54
C GLY A 510 2.85 -8.29 -15.57
N CYS A 511 3.28 -7.83 -16.75
CA CYS A 511 4.40 -6.92 -16.86
C CYS A 511 4.02 -5.55 -16.28
N GLY A 512 4.98 -4.87 -15.69
CA GLY A 512 4.85 -3.43 -15.46
C GLY A 512 5.08 -2.65 -16.75
N PHE A 513 5.38 -1.37 -16.59
CA PHE A 513 5.73 -0.48 -17.69
C PHE A 513 6.85 0.47 -17.26
N GLU A 514 7.37 1.25 -18.20
CA GLU A 514 8.43 2.20 -17.94
C GLU A 514 8.24 3.47 -18.74
N THR A 515 8.70 4.60 -18.18
CA THR A 515 8.68 5.90 -18.83
C THR A 515 10.04 6.58 -18.71
N LEU A 516 10.56 7.05 -19.85
CA LEU A 516 11.79 7.83 -19.89
C LEU A 516 11.42 9.31 -19.86
N ARG A 517 11.94 10.03 -18.88
CA ARG A 517 11.63 11.43 -18.62
C ARG A 517 12.88 12.27 -18.84
N MET A 518 12.72 13.41 -19.50
CA MET A 518 13.74 14.44 -19.65
C MET A 518 13.34 15.68 -18.86
N VAL A 519 14.23 16.20 -18.03
CA VAL A 519 13.97 17.44 -17.29
C VAL A 519 13.85 18.61 -18.26
N TRP A 520 12.80 19.41 -18.10
CA TRP A 520 12.47 20.48 -19.05
C TRP A 520 11.70 21.64 -18.39
N ASN A 521 12.19 22.85 -18.60
CA ASN A 521 11.69 24.07 -17.96
C ASN A 521 11.62 23.97 -16.41
N ALA A 522 12.62 23.34 -15.81
CA ALA A 522 12.83 23.35 -14.36
C ALA A 522 13.99 24.28 -13.98
N GLU A 523 13.91 24.91 -12.80
CA GLU A 523 15.02 25.66 -12.20
C GLU A 523 15.24 25.18 -10.76
N ASP A 524 16.49 25.18 -10.28
CA ASP A 524 16.87 24.69 -8.94
C ASP A 524 16.24 23.31 -8.60
N TRP A 525 16.34 22.36 -9.54
CA TRP A 525 15.57 21.12 -9.53
C TRP A 525 16.33 19.92 -8.95
N THR A 526 15.63 19.10 -8.18
CA THR A 526 16.14 17.82 -7.67
C THR A 526 15.17 16.66 -7.93
N MET A 527 15.70 15.44 -8.04
CA MET A 527 14.90 14.21 -8.17
C MET A 527 15.51 13.05 -7.37
N PHE A 528 14.70 12.03 -7.08
CA PHE A 528 15.16 10.81 -6.42
C PHE A 528 14.28 9.59 -6.72
N PHE A 529 14.82 8.40 -6.43
CA PHE A 529 14.16 7.11 -6.63
C PHE A 529 13.63 6.54 -5.32
N MET A 530 12.46 5.87 -5.39
CA MET A 530 11.89 5.14 -4.26
C MET A 530 11.17 3.87 -4.72
N GLY A 531 11.81 2.72 -4.51
CA GLY A 531 11.23 1.39 -4.73
C GLY A 531 12.15 0.25 -4.29
N ASN A 532 11.69 -0.99 -4.47
CA ASN A 532 12.51 -2.17 -4.18
C ASN A 532 13.62 -2.37 -5.22
N GLY A 533 14.83 -2.74 -4.79
CA GLY A 533 15.99 -2.92 -5.67
C GLY A 533 16.59 -4.31 -5.56
N TYR A 534 17.04 -4.69 -4.38
CA TYR A 534 17.77 -5.94 -4.15
C TYR A 534 16.86 -7.14 -3.90
N MET A 535 15.58 -6.93 -3.57
CA MET A 535 14.69 -8.02 -3.16
C MET A 535 13.31 -7.96 -3.83
N ASN A 536 12.77 -9.13 -4.10
CA ASN A 536 11.37 -9.31 -4.49
C ASN A 536 10.49 -9.40 -3.25
N SER A 537 9.42 -8.62 -3.22
CA SER A 537 8.40 -8.73 -2.19
C SER A 537 7.36 -9.81 -2.51
N ASP A 538 6.95 -9.89 -3.77
CA ASP A 538 6.05 -10.91 -4.31
C ASP A 538 6.81 -12.19 -4.65
N TRP A 539 6.17 -13.35 -4.47
CA TRP A 539 6.67 -14.63 -4.96
C TRP A 539 5.64 -15.26 -5.88
N GLY A 540 6.10 -16.05 -6.85
CA GLY A 540 5.18 -16.89 -7.63
C GLY A 540 4.51 -17.98 -6.78
N LEU A 541 3.45 -18.56 -7.34
CA LEU A 541 2.65 -19.59 -6.70
C LEU A 541 2.75 -20.92 -7.45
N MET A 542 2.84 -22.03 -6.70
CA MET A 542 2.81 -23.41 -7.23
C MET A 542 3.79 -23.69 -8.39
N GLY A 543 4.99 -23.10 -8.34
CA GLY A 543 6.05 -23.28 -9.34
C GLY A 543 6.39 -22.03 -10.15
N GLY A 544 5.55 -20.99 -10.06
CA GLY A 544 5.85 -19.69 -10.66
C GLY A 544 6.98 -18.94 -9.95
N TYR A 545 7.59 -18.00 -10.65
CA TYR A 545 8.66 -17.14 -10.18
C TYR A 545 8.13 -15.78 -9.72
N PRO A 546 8.85 -15.07 -8.82
CA PRO A 546 8.65 -13.64 -8.57
C PRO A 546 8.69 -12.79 -9.84
N ALA A 547 8.12 -11.60 -9.78
CA ALA A 547 8.38 -10.53 -10.74
C ALA A 547 9.87 -10.12 -10.77
N ALA A 548 10.26 -9.24 -11.69
CA ALA A 548 11.58 -8.62 -11.64
C ALA A 548 11.69 -7.61 -10.49
N THR A 549 12.90 -7.45 -9.95
CA THR A 549 13.21 -6.36 -9.01
C THR A 549 13.50 -5.05 -9.76
N GLY A 550 13.51 -3.92 -9.05
CA GLY A 550 13.86 -2.61 -9.60
C GLY A 550 15.34 -2.44 -9.93
N TYR A 551 15.66 -1.43 -10.72
CA TYR A 551 17.00 -0.85 -10.86
C TYR A 551 16.86 0.65 -11.14
N ARG A 552 17.95 1.39 -10.96
CA ARG A 552 18.03 2.83 -11.22
C ARG A 552 18.66 3.08 -12.58
N PHE A 553 18.13 4.05 -13.32
CA PHE A 553 18.81 4.70 -14.44
C PHE A 553 18.55 6.21 -14.36
N GLU A 554 19.63 6.98 -14.26
CA GLU A 554 19.66 8.42 -14.41
C GLU A 554 20.91 8.84 -15.21
N ALA A 555 20.80 9.93 -15.97
CA ALA A 555 21.93 10.45 -16.73
C ALA A 555 21.98 11.98 -16.63
N HIS A 556 23.15 12.49 -16.24
CA HIS A 556 23.45 13.91 -16.16
C HIS A 556 24.42 14.34 -17.24
N ASP A 557 24.45 15.64 -17.54
CA ASP A 557 25.39 16.21 -18.51
C ASP A 557 25.25 15.54 -19.89
N THR A 558 24.00 15.27 -20.28
CA THR A 558 23.63 14.34 -21.36
C THR A 558 24.04 14.83 -22.76
N GLY A 559 24.29 16.13 -22.91
CA GLY A 559 24.54 16.78 -24.21
C GLY A 559 23.32 16.77 -25.14
N LEU A 560 22.12 16.46 -24.64
CA LEU A 560 20.93 16.34 -25.49
C LEU A 560 20.53 17.65 -26.15
N ALA A 561 20.76 18.81 -25.52
CA ALA A 561 20.50 20.11 -26.15
C ALA A 561 21.23 20.26 -27.51
N GLU A 562 22.54 20.02 -27.52
CA GLU A 562 23.36 20.07 -28.75
C GLU A 562 22.94 18.99 -29.75
N ARG A 563 22.62 17.78 -29.28
CA ARG A 563 22.16 16.68 -30.14
C ARG A 563 20.84 16.99 -30.82
N ILE A 564 19.90 17.61 -30.10
CA ILE A 564 18.61 18.04 -30.65
C ILE A 564 18.83 19.11 -31.72
N GLU A 565 19.66 20.12 -31.46
CA GLU A 565 19.98 21.18 -32.43
C GLU A 565 20.61 20.62 -33.70
N GLN A 566 21.48 19.60 -33.56
CA GLN A 566 22.16 18.95 -34.68
C GLN A 566 21.34 17.86 -35.38
N GLY A 567 20.13 17.54 -34.88
CA GLY A 567 19.29 16.46 -35.43
C GLY A 567 19.90 15.06 -35.28
N LEU A 568 20.68 14.84 -34.22
CA LEU A 568 21.27 13.54 -33.89
C LEU A 568 20.25 12.62 -33.22
N SER A 569 20.57 11.32 -33.13
CA SER A 569 19.72 10.34 -32.44
C SER A 569 19.64 10.61 -30.93
N LEU A 570 18.47 10.37 -30.36
CA LEU A 570 18.11 10.58 -28.96
C LEU A 570 17.72 9.23 -28.30
N PRO A 571 17.87 9.10 -26.97
CA PRO A 571 17.32 7.96 -26.24
C PRO A 571 15.80 8.10 -26.20
N LEU A 572 15.09 7.21 -26.89
CA LEU A 572 13.63 7.21 -27.01
C LEU A 572 13.09 5.82 -26.63
N GLY A 573 11.86 5.77 -26.13
CA GLY A 573 11.18 4.52 -25.81
C GLY A 573 11.56 3.95 -24.43
N GLY A 574 11.69 2.62 -24.35
CA GLY A 574 11.96 1.88 -23.11
C GLY A 574 13.37 1.26 -23.07
N ASP A 575 13.85 0.99 -21.86
CA ASP A 575 15.14 0.35 -21.60
C ASP A 575 14.97 -1.18 -21.71
N LEU A 576 14.77 -1.64 -22.95
CA LEU A 576 14.25 -2.98 -23.26
C LEU A 576 15.04 -4.12 -22.60
N ASP A 577 16.37 -4.08 -22.69
CA ASP A 577 17.29 -4.98 -22.01
C ASP A 577 18.28 -4.15 -21.19
N PRO A 578 18.10 -4.04 -19.86
CA PRO A 578 18.96 -3.21 -19.02
C PRO A 578 20.41 -3.71 -18.90
N THR A 579 20.72 -4.89 -19.46
CA THR A 579 22.09 -5.40 -19.55
C THR A 579 22.84 -4.85 -20.77
N GLU A 580 22.11 -4.28 -21.74
CA GLU A 580 22.64 -3.65 -22.94
C GLU A 580 22.36 -2.13 -22.87
N PRO A 581 23.37 -1.27 -22.65
CA PRO A 581 23.19 0.15 -22.39
C PRO A 581 22.85 0.94 -23.67
N ALA A 582 21.62 0.80 -24.17
CA ALA A 582 21.17 1.36 -25.43
C ALA A 582 21.05 2.90 -25.36
N TYR A 583 20.50 3.45 -24.27
CA TYR A 583 20.35 4.90 -24.11
C TYR A 583 21.70 5.63 -24.14
N GLU A 584 22.73 5.01 -23.57
CA GLU A 584 24.07 5.56 -23.47
C GLU A 584 24.73 5.78 -24.85
N GLN A 585 24.27 5.09 -25.90
CA GLN A 585 24.70 5.32 -27.28
C GLN A 585 24.14 6.62 -27.89
N HIS A 586 23.12 7.19 -27.26
CA HIS A 586 22.36 8.34 -27.73
C HIS A 586 22.54 9.60 -26.88
N ILE A 587 23.52 9.60 -25.98
CA ILE A 587 23.91 10.75 -25.16
C ILE A 587 25.40 11.06 -25.33
N SER A 588 25.88 12.11 -24.69
CA SER A 588 27.30 12.47 -24.65
C SER A 588 28.13 11.36 -24.01
N ALA A 589 29.30 11.06 -24.58
CA ALA A 589 30.26 10.15 -23.95
C ALA A 589 30.85 10.71 -22.63
N ALA A 590 30.66 12.01 -22.37
CA ALA A 590 31.01 12.66 -21.11
C ALA A 590 29.87 12.66 -20.08
N ALA A 591 28.68 12.17 -20.45
CA ALA A 591 27.53 12.12 -19.55
C ALA A 591 27.85 11.26 -18.32
N ARG A 592 27.35 11.68 -17.16
CA ARG A 592 27.45 10.91 -15.91
C ARG A 592 26.21 10.04 -15.78
N VAL A 593 26.37 8.75 -16.03
CA VAL A 593 25.26 7.78 -15.95
C VAL A 593 25.36 6.98 -14.65
N LYS A 594 24.26 6.92 -13.90
CA LYS A 594 24.12 6.00 -12.77
C LYS A 594 23.12 4.91 -13.16
N ARG A 595 23.63 3.69 -13.34
CA ARG A 595 22.85 2.49 -13.68
C ARG A 595 23.22 1.35 -12.73
N ASP A 596 22.37 1.11 -11.73
CA ASP A 596 22.66 0.15 -10.65
C ASP A 596 21.39 -0.33 -9.95
N LYS A 597 21.55 -1.05 -8.83
CA LYS A 597 20.45 -1.63 -8.05
C LYS A 597 19.94 -0.69 -6.94
N GLN A 598 20.47 0.52 -6.82
CA GLN A 598 20.12 1.46 -5.77
C GLN A 598 18.81 2.19 -6.10
N CYS A 599 17.68 1.50 -5.93
CA CYS A 599 16.33 2.05 -6.18
C CYS A 599 15.80 2.97 -5.07
N MET A 600 16.64 3.29 -4.09
CA MET A 600 16.32 4.23 -3.02
C MET A 600 17.44 5.24 -2.95
N THR A 601 17.12 6.49 -3.23
CA THR A 601 18.08 7.59 -3.13
C THR A 601 17.47 8.72 -2.32
N THR A 602 18.31 9.62 -1.85
CA THR A 602 17.87 10.99 -1.52
C THR A 602 17.98 11.87 -2.75
N GLU A 603 17.59 13.14 -2.62
CA GLU A 603 17.62 14.10 -3.71
C GLU A 603 19.04 14.26 -4.32
N ASP A 604 19.12 14.22 -5.65
CA ASP A 604 20.27 14.64 -6.45
C ASP A 604 19.85 15.83 -7.32
N CYS A 605 20.80 16.68 -7.72
CA CYS A 605 20.52 17.84 -8.55
C CYS A 605 20.39 17.43 -10.02
N TYR A 606 19.37 17.96 -10.69
CA TYR A 606 19.07 17.68 -12.09
C TYR A 606 18.98 18.98 -12.88
N GLU A 607 19.62 19.01 -14.04
CA GLU A 607 19.56 20.13 -14.97
C GLU A 607 18.61 19.83 -16.13
N ASN A 608 18.15 20.88 -16.82
CA ASN A 608 17.38 20.69 -18.06
C ASN A 608 18.16 19.81 -19.05
N HIS A 609 17.47 18.84 -19.63
CA HIS A 609 17.98 17.76 -20.48
C HIS A 609 18.64 16.57 -19.76
N ASP A 610 18.68 16.53 -18.43
CA ASP A 610 19.00 15.31 -17.70
C ASP A 610 17.86 14.28 -17.81
N LEU A 611 18.19 13.00 -17.64
CA LEU A 611 17.27 11.89 -17.85
C LEU A 611 16.99 11.10 -16.57
N TYR A 612 15.74 10.66 -16.43
CA TYR A 612 15.25 9.80 -15.37
C TYR A 612 14.39 8.66 -15.94
N LEU A 613 14.64 7.42 -15.55
CA LEU A 613 13.79 6.28 -15.90
C LEU A 613 12.82 5.94 -14.78
N ASN A 614 11.52 6.16 -15.00
CA ASN A 614 10.49 5.66 -14.10
C ASN A 614 10.10 4.23 -14.48
N TYR A 615 10.55 3.24 -13.71
CA TYR A 615 10.23 1.83 -13.93
C TYR A 615 9.14 1.38 -12.95
N LEU A 616 8.02 0.83 -13.42
CA LEU A 616 6.91 0.28 -12.64
C LEU A 616 6.95 -1.26 -12.63
N ARG A 617 6.73 -1.90 -11.48
CA ARG A 617 6.97 -3.36 -11.31
C ARG A 617 5.92 -4.25 -11.98
N GLY A 618 6.33 -5.47 -12.28
CA GLY A 618 5.44 -6.57 -12.68
C GLY A 618 4.88 -7.33 -11.48
N GLY A 619 3.94 -8.25 -11.75
CA GLY A 619 3.35 -9.16 -10.78
C GLY A 619 3.94 -10.58 -10.83
N PRO A 620 3.72 -11.42 -9.80
CA PRO A 620 4.26 -12.78 -9.71
C PRO A 620 3.58 -13.79 -10.66
N GLY A 621 4.31 -14.83 -11.07
CA GLY A 621 3.82 -15.91 -11.95
C GLY A 621 3.14 -17.08 -11.22
N PHE A 622 2.45 -17.94 -11.97
CA PHE A 622 1.77 -19.15 -11.48
C PHE A 622 2.20 -20.40 -12.25
N GLY A 623 2.50 -21.50 -11.55
CA GLY A 623 2.80 -22.82 -12.16
C GLY A 623 4.20 -22.92 -12.78
N ASP A 624 4.66 -24.15 -13.09
CA ASP A 624 5.97 -24.37 -13.72
C ASP A 624 6.02 -23.73 -15.12
N PRO A 625 7.00 -22.84 -15.41
CA PRO A 625 7.16 -22.25 -16.73
C PRO A 625 7.25 -23.26 -17.89
N LEU A 626 7.73 -24.49 -17.67
CA LEU A 626 7.76 -25.51 -18.72
C LEU A 626 6.37 -25.99 -19.15
N GLU A 627 5.31 -25.62 -18.43
CA GLU A 627 3.92 -25.91 -18.80
C GLU A 627 3.24 -24.76 -19.55
N ARG A 628 3.92 -23.64 -19.80
CA ARG A 628 3.33 -22.52 -20.56
C ARG A 628 2.97 -22.97 -21.98
N GLU A 629 1.82 -22.54 -22.46
CA GLU A 629 1.38 -22.84 -23.83
C GLU A 629 2.33 -22.25 -24.87
N ILE A 630 2.62 -23.02 -25.92
CA ILE A 630 3.59 -22.63 -26.97
C ILE A 630 3.13 -21.36 -27.69
N SER A 631 1.83 -21.24 -27.97
CA SER A 631 1.26 -20.03 -28.58
C SER A 631 1.43 -18.81 -27.68
N ALA A 632 1.24 -18.96 -26.37
CA ALA A 632 1.41 -17.86 -25.42
C ALA A 632 2.87 -17.36 -25.34
N ILE A 633 3.86 -18.27 -25.51
CA ILE A 633 5.28 -17.89 -25.60
C ILE A 633 5.54 -17.09 -26.88
N ALA A 634 4.98 -17.50 -28.01
CA ALA A 634 5.10 -16.76 -29.27
C ALA A 634 4.44 -15.36 -29.15
N ASP A 635 3.29 -15.28 -28.51
CA ASP A 635 2.58 -14.01 -28.28
C ASP A 635 3.38 -13.07 -27.36
N ASP A 636 3.98 -13.59 -26.29
CA ASP A 636 4.83 -12.79 -25.40
C ASP A 636 6.07 -12.24 -26.13
N LEU A 637 6.69 -13.02 -27.01
CA LEU A 637 7.85 -12.59 -27.81
C LEU A 637 7.46 -11.48 -28.79
N ASN A 638 6.35 -11.65 -29.50
CA ASN A 638 5.91 -10.70 -30.51
C ASN A 638 5.31 -9.41 -29.93
N GLN A 639 4.82 -9.46 -28.68
CA GLN A 639 4.35 -8.27 -27.95
C GLN A 639 5.45 -7.59 -27.13
N GLY A 640 6.67 -8.15 -27.10
CA GLY A 640 7.78 -7.60 -26.32
C GLY A 640 7.62 -7.76 -24.80
N PHE A 641 6.83 -8.72 -24.34
CA PHE A 641 6.70 -9.04 -22.92
C PHE A 641 7.85 -9.91 -22.41
N VAL A 642 8.42 -10.74 -23.29
CA VAL A 642 9.53 -11.63 -22.97
C VAL A 642 10.66 -11.47 -24.00
N LEU A 643 11.90 -11.39 -23.54
CA LEU A 643 13.09 -11.39 -24.40
C LEU A 643 13.37 -12.80 -24.96
N PRO A 644 13.84 -12.94 -26.21
CA PRO A 644 14.18 -14.22 -26.84
C PRO A 644 15.02 -15.17 -25.97
N ALA A 645 16.08 -14.66 -25.35
CA ALA A 645 16.96 -15.46 -24.49
C ALA A 645 16.23 -16.10 -23.30
N TYR A 646 15.16 -15.46 -22.81
CA TYR A 646 14.37 -15.94 -21.68
C TYR A 646 13.25 -16.88 -22.11
N ALA A 647 12.71 -16.74 -23.34
CA ALA A 647 11.86 -17.76 -23.94
C ALA A 647 12.57 -19.13 -23.99
N GLU A 648 13.83 -19.14 -24.44
CA GLU A 648 14.63 -20.36 -24.52
C GLU A 648 15.04 -20.89 -23.13
N LYS A 649 15.59 -20.01 -22.29
CA LYS A 649 16.16 -20.39 -20.98
C LYS A 649 15.11 -20.79 -19.95
N VAL A 650 13.98 -20.10 -19.91
CA VAL A 650 12.97 -20.26 -18.85
C VAL A 650 11.87 -21.23 -19.27
N TYR A 651 11.33 -21.04 -20.48
CA TYR A 651 10.20 -21.82 -20.98
C TYR A 651 10.61 -23.05 -21.81
N GLY A 652 11.90 -23.17 -22.13
CA GLY A 652 12.44 -24.23 -22.99
C GLY A 652 12.00 -24.10 -24.44
N ALA A 653 11.59 -22.91 -24.87
CA ALA A 653 11.13 -22.68 -26.23
C ALA A 653 12.29 -22.80 -27.23
N VAL A 654 12.01 -23.40 -28.38
CA VAL A 654 12.91 -23.36 -29.54
C VAL A 654 12.30 -22.39 -30.54
N ILE A 655 12.98 -21.26 -30.74
CA ILE A 655 12.41 -20.11 -31.43
C ILE A 655 13.12 -19.86 -32.76
N ALA A 656 12.37 -19.31 -33.72
CA ALA A 656 12.90 -18.85 -34.98
C ALA A 656 12.21 -17.53 -35.35
N GLN A 657 12.96 -16.62 -35.96
CA GLN A 657 12.40 -15.36 -36.45
C GLN A 657 12.22 -15.44 -37.97
N ASP A 658 11.06 -15.04 -38.47
CA ASP A 658 10.81 -14.95 -39.90
C ASP A 658 11.47 -13.71 -40.53
N ALA A 659 11.41 -13.60 -41.86
CA ALA A 659 11.99 -12.48 -42.59
C ALA A 659 11.33 -11.12 -42.29
N LYS A 660 10.18 -11.11 -41.61
CA LYS A 660 9.44 -9.90 -41.19
C LYS A 660 9.70 -9.55 -39.72
N GLY A 661 10.52 -10.32 -39.01
CA GLY A 661 10.82 -10.10 -37.60
C GLY A 661 9.84 -10.76 -36.62
N TYR A 662 8.88 -11.55 -37.10
CA TYR A 662 7.95 -12.27 -36.23
C TYR A 662 8.59 -13.54 -35.68
N TRP A 663 8.45 -13.73 -34.37
CA TRP A 663 8.89 -14.92 -33.66
C TRP A 663 7.86 -16.04 -33.79
N ALA A 664 8.34 -17.22 -34.20
CA ALA A 664 7.62 -18.47 -34.15
C ALA A 664 8.33 -19.44 -33.19
N VAL A 665 7.56 -20.33 -32.57
CA VAL A 665 8.07 -21.35 -31.66
C VAL A 665 7.84 -22.72 -32.28
N ASP A 666 8.90 -23.51 -32.45
CA ASP A 666 8.79 -24.89 -32.94
C ASP A 666 8.28 -25.80 -31.82
N ALA A 667 7.04 -26.28 -31.96
CA ALA A 667 6.38 -27.09 -30.95
C ALA A 667 7.11 -28.42 -30.67
N THR A 668 7.62 -29.09 -31.71
CA THR A 668 8.26 -30.42 -31.55
C THR A 668 9.63 -30.29 -30.92
N ALA A 669 10.42 -29.31 -31.37
CA ALA A 669 11.73 -29.04 -30.81
C ALA A 669 11.62 -28.49 -29.37
N THR A 670 10.61 -27.66 -29.08
CA THR A 670 10.30 -27.15 -27.73
C THR A 670 9.98 -28.29 -26.77
N GLU A 671 9.13 -29.25 -27.15
CA GLU A 671 8.81 -30.39 -26.28
C GLU A 671 10.07 -31.23 -25.98
N THR A 672 10.90 -31.45 -27.00
CA THR A 672 12.20 -32.13 -26.84
C THR A 672 13.12 -31.36 -25.88
N ARG A 673 13.21 -30.03 -26.03
CA ARG A 673 14.01 -29.17 -25.15
C ARG A 673 13.48 -29.18 -23.71
N ARG A 674 12.16 -29.16 -23.51
CA ARG A 674 11.54 -29.26 -22.19
C ARG A 674 11.88 -30.57 -21.48
N LEU A 675 11.91 -31.70 -22.18
CA LEU A 675 12.37 -32.98 -21.62
C LEU A 675 13.85 -32.92 -21.20
N GLN A 676 14.70 -32.27 -22.00
CA GLN A 676 16.11 -32.06 -21.63
C GLN A 676 16.24 -31.19 -20.37
N ILE A 677 15.50 -30.09 -20.28
CA ILE A 677 15.51 -29.22 -19.08
C ILE A 677 15.04 -29.99 -17.84
N ARG A 678 14.05 -30.89 -17.96
CA ARG A 678 13.63 -31.76 -16.84
C ARG A 678 14.79 -32.63 -16.36
N ALA A 679 15.57 -33.23 -17.28
CA ALA A 679 16.76 -33.99 -16.93
C ALA A 679 17.87 -33.12 -16.32
N GLU A 680 18.12 -31.93 -16.88
CA GLU A 680 19.09 -30.95 -16.34
C GLU A 680 18.71 -30.51 -14.91
N ARG A 681 17.41 -30.30 -14.65
CA ARG A 681 16.89 -29.97 -13.31
C ARG A 681 17.17 -31.10 -12.30
N LEU A 682 16.96 -32.36 -12.69
CA LEU A 682 17.30 -33.51 -11.84
C LEU A 682 18.80 -33.57 -11.56
N GLN A 683 19.63 -33.38 -12.59
CA GLN A 683 21.09 -33.47 -12.48
C GLN A 683 21.69 -32.39 -11.59
N ARG A 684 21.19 -31.14 -11.65
CA ARG A 684 21.72 -30.02 -10.85
C ARG A 684 21.10 -29.93 -9.45
N SER A 685 19.99 -30.62 -9.20
CA SER A 685 19.31 -30.63 -7.91
C SER A 685 20.00 -31.56 -6.92
N GLN A 686 19.87 -31.26 -5.64
CA GLN A 686 20.28 -32.14 -4.56
C GLN A 686 19.12 -32.38 -3.59
N PRO A 687 19.08 -33.52 -2.87
CA PRO A 687 18.11 -33.74 -1.81
C PRO A 687 18.11 -32.60 -0.80
N THR A 688 16.93 -32.11 -0.42
CA THR A 688 16.78 -30.95 0.49
C THR A 688 17.53 -31.14 1.81
N ARG A 689 17.61 -32.36 2.33
CA ARG A 689 18.33 -32.66 3.58
C ARG A 689 19.84 -32.41 3.47
N GLU A 690 20.43 -32.60 2.30
CA GLU A 690 21.85 -32.35 2.06
C GLU A 690 22.14 -30.85 2.03
N TRP A 691 21.33 -30.09 1.28
CA TRP A 691 21.37 -28.63 1.29
C TRP A 691 21.15 -28.06 2.71
N MET A 692 20.17 -28.56 3.45
CA MET A 692 19.88 -28.09 4.81
C MET A 692 21.07 -28.29 5.77
N ARG A 693 21.87 -29.35 5.58
CA ARG A 693 23.07 -29.58 6.39
C ARG A 693 24.13 -28.51 6.14
N GLU A 694 24.34 -28.15 4.88
CA GLU A 694 25.28 -27.08 4.48
C GLU A 694 24.82 -25.72 4.99
N GLU A 695 23.53 -25.41 4.84
CA GLU A 695 22.97 -24.15 5.29
C GLU A 695 22.98 -24.05 6.83
N ARG A 696 22.72 -25.16 7.53
CA ARG A 696 22.87 -25.23 8.99
C ARG A 696 24.30 -24.92 9.43
N GLU A 697 25.32 -25.41 8.73
CA GLU A 697 26.72 -25.12 9.05
C GLU A 697 27.02 -23.62 8.92
N ARG A 698 26.48 -22.97 7.88
CA ARG A 698 26.54 -21.50 7.73
C ARG A 698 25.86 -20.78 8.88
N ILE A 699 24.68 -21.23 9.30
CA ILE A 699 23.95 -20.63 10.44
C ILE A 699 24.74 -20.77 11.75
N VAL A 700 25.27 -21.98 12.03
CA VAL A 700 26.08 -22.24 13.24
C VAL A 700 27.33 -21.35 13.27
N THR A 701 27.97 -21.14 12.12
CA THR A 701 29.15 -20.29 11.97
C THR A 701 28.82 -18.80 11.75
N LYS A 702 27.54 -18.41 11.80
CA LYS A 702 27.05 -17.04 11.54
C LYS A 702 27.51 -16.50 10.18
N HIS A 703 27.65 -17.36 9.17
CA HIS A 703 28.07 -16.99 7.82
C HIS A 703 26.88 -16.48 6.99
N ALA A 704 26.53 -15.22 7.19
CA ALA A 704 25.54 -14.49 6.40
C ALA A 704 25.90 -13.00 6.34
N SER A 705 25.30 -12.25 5.42
CA SER A 705 25.49 -10.79 5.38
C SER A 705 24.90 -10.12 6.64
N ALA A 706 25.44 -8.95 7.00
CA ALA A 706 24.96 -8.16 8.14
C ALA A 706 23.43 -7.89 8.10
N PRO A 707 22.80 -7.48 6.97
CA PRO A 707 21.34 -7.28 6.93
C PRO A 707 20.54 -8.56 7.21
N VAL A 708 21.01 -9.73 6.75
CA VAL A 708 20.34 -11.01 7.04
C VAL A 708 20.44 -11.35 8.52
N GLN A 709 21.62 -11.16 9.12
CA GLN A 709 21.81 -11.38 10.55
C GLN A 709 20.98 -10.41 11.40
N GLN A 710 20.94 -9.13 11.02
CA GLN A 710 20.18 -8.09 11.71
C GLN A 710 18.67 -8.36 11.66
N MET A 711 18.15 -8.76 10.48
CA MET A 711 16.76 -9.16 10.31
C MET A 711 16.37 -10.25 11.30
N TYR A 712 17.11 -11.37 11.32
CA TYR A 712 16.83 -12.48 12.23
C TYR A 712 17.02 -12.09 13.70
N ALA A 713 18.09 -11.37 14.06
CA ALA A 713 18.33 -10.90 15.42
C ALA A 713 17.17 -10.02 15.94
N SER A 714 16.66 -9.11 15.10
CA SER A 714 15.53 -8.24 15.46
C SER A 714 14.23 -9.02 15.64
N SER A 715 13.95 -9.99 14.76
CA SER A 715 12.79 -10.88 14.87
C SER A 715 12.85 -11.77 16.11
N PHE A 716 14.02 -12.34 16.43
CA PHE A 716 14.21 -13.17 17.62
C PHE A 716 14.06 -12.37 18.91
N ALA A 717 14.52 -11.12 18.93
CA ALA A 717 14.38 -10.24 20.10
C ALA A 717 12.93 -9.87 20.39
N LEU A 718 12.07 -9.82 19.37
CA LEU A 718 10.63 -9.56 19.52
C LEU A 718 9.82 -10.84 19.75
N SER A 719 10.34 -12.02 19.38
CA SER A 719 9.61 -13.28 19.41
C SER A 719 10.47 -14.47 19.82
N GLU A 720 10.34 -14.88 21.08
CA GLU A 720 10.95 -16.11 21.59
C GLU A 720 10.36 -17.36 20.89
N LYS A 721 9.06 -17.33 20.56
CA LYS A 721 8.36 -18.41 19.85
C LYS A 721 8.95 -18.62 18.45
N PHE A 722 9.26 -17.56 17.72
CA PHE A 722 9.92 -17.66 16.41
C PHE A 722 11.36 -18.16 16.53
N LEU A 723 12.14 -17.64 17.50
CA LEU A 723 13.49 -18.14 17.78
C LEU A 723 13.48 -19.65 18.11
N ALA A 724 12.57 -20.10 18.96
CA ALA A 724 12.45 -21.51 19.33
C ALA A 724 12.13 -22.38 18.11
N ARG A 725 11.20 -21.95 17.25
CA ARG A 725 10.88 -22.63 15.99
C ARG A 725 12.08 -22.68 15.05
N PHE A 726 12.85 -21.60 14.94
CA PHE A 726 14.05 -21.53 14.11
C PHE A 726 15.14 -22.48 14.61
N LYS A 727 15.44 -22.47 15.92
CA LYS A 727 16.43 -23.38 16.54
C LYS A 727 16.01 -24.84 16.41
N ALA A 728 14.73 -25.14 16.56
CA ALA A 728 14.21 -26.50 16.38
C ALA A 728 14.31 -26.96 14.92
N PHE A 729 13.92 -26.12 13.96
CA PHE A 729 13.98 -26.46 12.53
C PHE A 729 15.42 -26.75 12.05
N TRP A 730 16.38 -25.95 12.52
CA TRP A 730 17.79 -26.10 12.16
C TRP A 730 18.60 -26.96 13.14
N GLU A 731 17.97 -27.56 14.14
CA GLU A 731 18.64 -28.37 15.19
C GLU A 731 19.87 -27.64 15.79
N LEU A 732 19.73 -26.36 16.09
CA LEU A 732 20.86 -25.54 16.56
C LEU A 732 21.22 -25.87 18.02
N PRO A 733 22.50 -25.74 18.40
CA PRO A 733 22.93 -25.89 19.79
C PRO A 733 22.14 -24.98 20.74
N ALA A 734 21.91 -25.45 21.97
CA ALA A 734 21.14 -24.70 22.96
C ALA A 734 21.78 -23.34 23.30
N ASP A 735 23.11 -23.28 23.27
CA ASP A 735 23.95 -22.08 23.50
C ASP A 735 24.14 -21.19 22.26
N TRP A 736 23.68 -21.62 21.08
CA TRP A 736 23.71 -20.76 19.88
C TRP A 736 22.80 -19.54 20.08
N THR A 737 23.37 -18.36 19.82
CA THR A 737 22.72 -17.05 19.95
C THR A 737 23.12 -16.15 18.79
N LEU A 738 22.25 -15.21 18.45
CA LEU A 738 22.50 -14.15 17.46
C LEU A 738 21.95 -12.83 18.03
N ASN A 739 22.84 -12.01 18.57
CA ASN A 739 22.47 -10.76 19.23
C ASN A 739 22.81 -9.57 18.32
N GLU A 740 21.92 -8.58 18.27
CA GLU A 740 22.10 -7.42 17.39
C GLU A 740 23.35 -6.59 17.74
N ASP A 741 23.70 -6.50 19.04
CA ASP A 741 24.88 -5.78 19.53
C ASP A 741 26.22 -6.36 19.02
N GLU A 742 26.23 -7.60 18.53
CA GLU A 742 27.43 -8.30 18.03
C GLU A 742 27.71 -8.02 16.54
N LEU A 743 26.78 -7.39 15.83
CA LEU A 743 26.80 -7.29 14.36
C LEU A 743 27.66 -6.14 13.82
N GLY A 744 28.15 -5.25 14.69
CA GLY A 744 28.96 -4.09 14.28
C GLY A 744 28.19 -3.04 13.47
N VAL A 745 26.86 -3.02 13.58
CA VAL A 745 25.98 -2.02 12.97
C VAL A 745 25.26 -1.20 14.05
N PRO A 746 24.76 0.01 13.74
CA PRO A 746 23.94 0.76 14.69
C PRO A 746 22.67 0.00 15.09
N VAL A 747 22.36 -0.04 16.39
CA VAL A 747 21.19 -0.75 16.96
C VAL A 747 20.27 0.18 17.77
N TYR A 748 20.23 1.46 17.39
CA TYR A 748 19.39 2.46 18.05
C TYR A 748 17.92 2.05 17.94
N GLY A 749 17.15 2.20 19.02
CA GLY A 749 15.76 1.74 19.07
C GLY A 749 15.57 0.25 19.38
N ALA A 750 16.63 -0.56 19.43
CA ALA A 750 16.51 -1.98 19.77
C ALA A 750 16.02 -2.22 21.21
N LYS A 751 16.48 -1.39 22.17
CA LYS A 751 16.19 -1.55 23.62
C LYS A 751 15.39 -0.39 24.23
N HIS A 752 15.67 0.84 23.82
CA HIS A 752 15.10 2.05 24.42
C HIS A 752 14.07 2.68 23.49
N ARG A 753 12.80 2.62 23.93
CA ARG A 753 11.64 3.00 23.13
C ARG A 753 10.63 3.75 24.00
N MET A 754 9.85 4.63 23.41
CA MET A 754 8.81 5.38 24.11
C MET A 754 7.56 5.44 23.23
N ASP A 755 6.57 4.63 23.60
CA ASP A 755 5.27 4.58 22.93
C ASP A 755 4.50 5.90 23.13
N LEU A 756 3.60 6.20 22.19
CA LEU A 756 2.75 7.40 22.23
C LEU A 756 1.87 7.43 23.48
N SER A 757 1.37 6.28 23.94
CA SER A 757 0.51 6.13 25.13
C SER A 757 1.17 6.57 26.44
N LEU A 758 2.49 6.76 26.47
CA LEU A 758 3.20 7.25 27.64
C LEU A 758 3.17 8.79 27.77
N LEU A 759 2.60 9.50 26.78
CA LEU A 759 2.40 10.94 26.87
C LEU A 759 1.18 11.28 27.73
N PRO A 760 1.16 12.43 28.42
CA PRO A 760 0.00 12.86 29.20
C PRO A 760 -1.25 12.97 28.34
N ASP A 761 -2.39 12.52 28.86
CA ASP A 761 -3.72 12.62 28.24
C ASP A 761 -3.87 11.87 26.91
N VAL A 762 -3.00 10.89 26.63
CA VAL A 762 -3.09 10.04 25.43
C VAL A 762 -3.69 8.68 25.77
N HIS A 763 -4.85 8.40 25.19
CA HIS A 763 -5.55 7.12 25.24
C HIS A 763 -5.61 6.53 23.83
N THR A 764 -4.69 5.61 23.53
CA THR A 764 -4.60 4.95 22.22
C THR A 764 -5.68 3.89 22.03
N VAL A 765 -6.18 3.73 20.80
CA VAL A 765 -7.16 2.69 20.45
C VAL A 765 -6.45 1.47 19.87
N VAL A 766 -6.34 0.41 20.66
CA VAL A 766 -5.79 -0.87 20.22
C VAL A 766 -6.90 -1.72 19.61
N GLN A 767 -6.68 -2.24 18.39
CA GLN A 767 -7.68 -3.01 17.62
C GLN A 767 -7.19 -4.41 17.23
N VAL A 768 -6.05 -4.83 17.78
CA VAL A 768 -5.37 -6.09 17.49
C VAL A 768 -4.94 -6.74 18.80
N GLU A 769 -4.64 -8.04 18.76
CA GLU A 769 -3.84 -8.65 19.81
C GLU A 769 -2.37 -8.26 19.58
N GLU A 770 -1.68 -7.83 20.64
CA GLU A 770 -0.31 -7.28 20.60
C GLU A 770 0.72 -8.14 21.33
#